data_AF-A0A4U5MPM7-F1
#
_entry.id   AF-A0A4U5MPM7-F1
#
_cell.length_a   1.000
_cell.length_b   1.000
_cell.length_c   1.000
_cell.angle_alpha   90.00
_cell.angle_beta   90.00
_cell.angle_gamma   90.00
#
_symmetry.space_group_name_H-M   'P 1'
#
loop_
_entity.id
_entity.type
_entity.pdbx_description
1 polymer ?
#
loop_
_entity_poly.entity_id
_entity_poly.type
_entity_poly.pdbx_seq_one_letter_code
_entity_poly.pdbx_strand_id
1 'polypeptide(L)'
;MKSYPAKSISNIKLDNSIFELPVLCLYQVRIHNFLEKTKNHQRKKTMHDVQESMDKEKEMLRKRVNSLIRRKRLMEVQNLVIQDETKPWSRDKQAKLGSRLIELLTETAYVQPPVDQSEGIPPDVRPAFRHIFKSLTKNPGQKTVKKYGVIECDPLILTGLDGTAKHMLIPYFPMLVPPKKWRGYDKGGHLFLPSYIMRTHGSRQQQDAVRSVPGKQMQKVFEALDTLGNTKWRVNGKVLDVVERIWASGGNNAGLVNRGDIPIPEKPFSDDLTEIQRWKWSVRKAKKINQERHSQRCDTELKLSVARKLKDEEGFYYPHNLDFRGRAYPMHPHLTHLSSDLCRGVLEFAEGRPLGKSGLCWLKIHLANLYSGGVEKLSHDGRLAFVENHLSEIFDSAENPVNGKRWWLTAEDPFQCLAACINLSEALKSASPHTVISHLPIHQDGSCNGLQHYAALGRHSKEAAAVNLVGAEKPSDVYSEIAARVHEIIRRDSNKDPATNPHALLAKALIDEVDRKLVKQTVMTSVYGVTYVGAREQIKRRLEEKGHITDDRLLFSAACYAAKVTLTALGELFQAARDIMGWLGDCAKVIASEDQPVRWTTPLGLPVVQPYYKTQRHLIRTSLQVLALQREGSSVQVRKQRTAFPPNFVHSLDGSHMMMTAVACRDADLRFAGVHDSFWTHARDADLMNRILREKFVELYNMPILENLLEDFQTSYPTLKFPSLPERGNFDLQEVLRSPYFFN
;
A
#
# COMPACT_ATOMS: atom_id res chain seq x y z
N MET A 1 -1.90 0.68 -1.78
CA MET A 1 -2.02 1.84 -0.85
C MET A 1 -1.44 3.06 -1.56
N LYS A 2 -2.16 4.19 -1.66
CA LYS A 2 -1.42 5.46 -1.58
C LYS A 2 -0.79 5.42 -0.20
N SER A 3 0.53 5.49 -0.09
CA SER A 3 1.17 5.80 1.18
C SER A 3 0.35 6.92 1.79
N TYR A 4 -0.24 6.69 2.97
CA TYR A 4 -0.75 7.82 3.71
C TYR A 4 0.46 8.74 3.85
N PRO A 5 0.42 9.99 3.35
CA PRO A 5 1.53 10.90 3.55
C PRO A 5 1.76 10.90 5.05
N ALA A 6 2.97 10.52 5.42
CA ALA A 6 3.34 10.29 6.78
C ALA A 6 2.99 11.58 7.55
N LYS A 7 1.97 11.47 8.40
CA LYS A 7 1.35 12.65 9.02
C LYS A 7 2.39 13.23 9.96
N SER A 8 2.60 14.54 9.86
CA SER A 8 3.46 15.33 10.76
C SER A 8 3.38 14.82 12.20
N ILE A 9 4.48 14.28 12.70
CA ILE A 9 4.64 13.79 14.08
C ILE A 9 4.58 14.97 15.06
N SER A 10 4.98 16.18 14.62
CA SER A 10 4.92 17.41 15.43
C SER A 10 3.51 17.89 15.74
N ASN A 11 2.49 17.49 14.97
CA ASN A 11 1.12 17.91 15.17
C ASN A 11 0.15 16.77 14.91
N ILE A 12 -0.23 16.10 15.99
CA ILE A 12 -1.22 15.03 15.92
C ILE A 12 -2.61 15.69 15.99
N LYS A 13 -3.37 15.59 14.89
CA LYS A 13 -4.80 15.95 14.91
C LYS A 13 -5.49 15.13 16.00
N LEU A 14 -6.18 15.82 16.91
CA LEU A 14 -6.87 15.20 18.05
C LEU A 14 -7.80 14.06 17.62
N ASP A 15 -8.48 14.22 16.49
CA ASP A 15 -9.41 13.23 15.95
C ASP A 15 -8.79 11.85 15.65
N ASN A 16 -7.46 11.71 15.55
CA ASN A 16 -6.83 10.40 15.31
C ASN A 16 -6.39 9.72 16.62
N SER A 17 -5.65 10.43 17.48
CA SER A 17 -5.09 9.87 18.72
C SER A 17 -6.16 9.46 19.75
N ILE A 18 -7.29 10.18 19.76
CA ILE A 18 -8.40 9.94 20.68
C ILE A 18 -9.04 8.54 20.51
N PHE A 19 -9.02 7.94 19.32
CA PHE A 19 -9.68 6.64 19.10
C PHE A 19 -8.74 5.45 19.27
N GLU A 20 -7.43 5.66 19.30
CA GLU A 20 -6.44 4.57 19.41
C GLU A 20 -6.22 4.15 20.87
N LEU A 21 -6.04 5.10 21.79
CA LEU A 21 -5.84 4.84 23.23
C LEU A 21 -6.98 4.05 23.89
N PRO A 22 -8.27 4.36 23.66
CA PRO A 22 -9.38 3.63 24.26
C PRO A 22 -9.48 2.18 23.82
N VAL A 23 -9.03 1.86 22.60
CA VAL A 23 -9.01 0.47 22.12
C VAL A 23 -8.04 -0.36 22.96
N LEU A 24 -6.89 0.22 23.34
CA LEU A 24 -5.94 -0.40 24.27
C LEU A 24 -6.51 -0.54 25.68
N CYS A 25 -7.19 0.49 26.20
CA CYS A 25 -7.85 0.42 27.51
C CYS A 25 -8.98 -0.62 27.55
N LEU A 26 -9.75 -0.77 26.47
CA LEU A 26 -10.79 -1.81 26.37
C LEU A 26 -10.19 -3.21 26.55
N TYR A 27 -8.99 -3.46 26.02
CA TYR A 27 -8.30 -4.72 26.24
C TYR A 27 -7.95 -4.93 27.71
N GLN A 28 -7.43 -3.92 28.41
CA GLN A 28 -7.15 -4.03 29.85
C GLN A 28 -8.42 -4.24 30.68
N VAL A 29 -9.52 -3.56 30.34
CA VAL A 29 -10.81 -3.71 31.02
C VAL A 29 -11.35 -5.14 30.84
N ARG A 30 -11.20 -5.73 29.66
CA ARG A 30 -11.59 -7.14 29.43
C ARG A 30 -10.82 -8.08 30.35
N ILE A 31 -9.49 -7.93 30.40
CA ILE A 31 -8.62 -8.70 31.30
C ILE A 31 -9.05 -8.55 32.76
N HIS A 32 -9.30 -7.30 33.19
CA HIS A 32 -9.74 -7.02 34.55
C HIS A 32 -11.12 -7.62 34.87
N ASN A 33 -12.11 -7.47 33.97
CA ASN A 33 -13.46 -8.02 34.15
C ASN A 33 -13.44 -9.55 34.27
N PHE A 34 -12.62 -10.23 33.48
CA PHE A 34 -12.44 -11.68 33.61
C PHE A 34 -11.88 -12.06 34.99
N LEU A 35 -10.88 -11.33 35.49
CA LEU A 35 -10.29 -11.55 36.81
C LEU A 35 -11.27 -11.26 37.95
N GLU A 36 -12.11 -10.24 37.84
CA GLU A 36 -13.13 -9.88 38.83
C GLU A 36 -14.32 -10.85 38.81
N LYS A 37 -14.82 -11.26 37.63
CA LYS A 37 -15.89 -12.27 37.51
C LYS A 37 -15.49 -13.60 38.16
N THR A 38 -14.24 -14.02 37.99
CA THR A 38 -13.71 -15.23 38.64
C THR A 38 -13.50 -15.06 40.15
N LYS A 39 -13.24 -13.83 40.65
CA LYS A 39 -13.15 -13.52 42.08
C LYS A 39 -14.53 -13.51 42.76
N ASN A 40 -15.55 -12.98 42.10
CA ASN A 40 -16.92 -12.97 42.62
C ASN A 40 -17.59 -14.36 42.58
N HIS A 41 -17.23 -15.23 41.64
CA HIS A 41 -17.64 -16.66 41.66
C HIS A 41 -17.07 -17.39 42.89
N GLN A 42 -15.80 -17.16 43.26
CA GLN A 42 -15.22 -17.73 44.49
C GLN A 42 -15.94 -17.26 45.76
N ARG A 43 -16.47 -16.02 45.79
CA ARG A 43 -17.26 -15.52 46.93
C ARG A 43 -18.67 -16.11 47.00
N LYS A 44 -19.26 -16.52 45.87
CA LYS A 44 -20.56 -17.21 45.81
C LYS A 44 -20.47 -18.72 46.08
N LYS A 45 -19.27 -19.30 46.03
CA LYS A 45 -18.97 -20.72 46.33
C LYS A 45 -19.33 -21.14 47.77
N THR A 46 -19.72 -20.21 48.65
CA THR A 46 -20.18 -20.51 50.02
C THR A 46 -21.66 -20.88 50.11
N MET A 47 -22.44 -20.88 49.01
CA MET A 47 -23.84 -21.31 49.02
C MET A 47 -24.21 -22.09 47.74
N HIS A 48 -24.46 -23.39 47.92
CA HIS A 48 -25.01 -24.40 47.01
C HIS A 48 -24.10 -25.12 45.98
N ASP A 49 -24.08 -26.45 46.14
CA ASP A 49 -23.39 -27.48 45.32
C ASP A 49 -24.28 -28.03 44.19
N VAL A 50 -23.97 -27.67 42.93
CA VAL A 50 -24.14 -28.53 41.72
C VAL A 50 -23.07 -28.20 40.63
N GLN A 51 -22.11 -27.28 40.85
CA GLN A 51 -21.26 -26.68 39.79
C GLN A 51 -19.79 -27.16 39.76
N GLU A 52 -19.43 -28.34 40.28
CA GLU A 52 -18.01 -28.69 40.52
C GLU A 52 -17.11 -28.88 39.26
N SER A 53 -17.67 -29.32 38.12
CA SER A 53 -16.87 -29.64 36.91
C SER A 53 -16.42 -28.39 36.14
N MET A 54 -17.35 -27.47 35.88
CA MET A 54 -17.10 -26.19 35.18
C MET A 54 -16.26 -25.21 36.02
N ASP A 55 -16.29 -25.33 37.35
CA ASP A 55 -15.58 -24.43 38.26
C ASP A 55 -14.09 -24.73 38.37
N LYS A 56 -13.67 -26.00 38.25
CA LYS A 56 -12.25 -26.39 38.23
C LYS A 56 -11.52 -25.85 37.00
N GLU A 57 -12.19 -25.85 35.84
CA GLU A 57 -11.63 -25.35 34.59
C GLU A 57 -11.43 -23.82 34.61
N LYS A 58 -12.42 -23.06 35.08
CA LYS A 58 -12.32 -21.59 35.27
C LYS A 58 -11.23 -21.21 36.27
N GLU A 59 -11.05 -21.98 37.33
CA GLU A 59 -10.04 -21.74 38.36
C GLU A 59 -8.62 -22.05 37.86
N MET A 60 -8.45 -23.10 37.05
CA MET A 60 -7.21 -23.37 36.31
C MET A 60 -6.90 -22.26 35.30
N LEU A 61 -7.90 -21.80 34.54
CA LEU A 61 -7.78 -20.68 33.60
C LEU A 61 -7.34 -19.40 34.31
N ARG A 62 -7.89 -19.09 35.48
CA ARG A 62 -7.50 -17.92 36.28
C ARG A 62 -6.07 -18.03 36.80
N LYS A 63 -5.66 -19.19 37.34
CA LYS A 63 -4.27 -19.43 37.78
C LYS A 63 -3.30 -19.26 36.62
N ARG A 64 -3.68 -19.74 35.43
CA ARG A 64 -2.92 -19.58 34.18
C ARG A 64 -2.84 -18.10 33.76
N VAL A 65 -3.96 -17.37 33.76
CA VAL A 65 -3.96 -15.93 33.47
C VAL A 65 -3.07 -15.15 34.45
N ASN A 66 -3.18 -15.40 35.76
CA ASN A 66 -2.36 -14.71 36.76
C ASN A 66 -0.87 -15.04 36.64
N SER A 67 -0.52 -16.30 36.34
CA SER A 67 0.85 -16.71 36.03
C SER A 67 1.40 -15.97 34.81
N LEU A 68 0.59 -15.82 33.76
CA LEU A 68 0.97 -15.11 32.55
C LEU A 68 1.12 -13.59 32.76
N ILE A 69 0.24 -12.97 33.57
CA ILE A 69 0.38 -11.56 33.98
C ILE A 69 1.69 -11.35 34.75
N ARG A 70 2.00 -12.21 35.72
CA ARG A 70 3.26 -12.14 36.50
C ARG A 70 4.50 -12.28 35.62
N ARG A 71 4.42 -13.09 34.56
CA ARG A 71 5.48 -13.28 33.55
C ARG A 71 5.49 -12.19 32.46
N LYS A 72 4.71 -11.12 32.60
CA LYS A 72 4.53 -10.04 31.60
C LYS A 72 4.07 -10.54 30.22
N ARG A 73 3.45 -11.72 30.14
CA ARG A 73 2.91 -12.33 28.91
C ARG A 73 1.46 -11.88 28.64
N LEU A 74 1.26 -10.58 28.53
CA LEU A 74 -0.06 -9.94 28.40
C LEU A 74 -0.84 -10.40 27.15
N MET A 75 -0.13 -10.81 26.10
CA MET A 75 -0.73 -11.33 24.86
C MET A 75 -1.37 -12.72 25.05
N GLU A 76 -0.77 -13.60 25.86
CA GLU A 76 -1.34 -14.92 26.15
C GLU A 76 -2.56 -14.80 27.07
N VAL A 77 -2.53 -13.85 28.00
CA VAL A 77 -3.66 -13.48 28.86
C VAL A 77 -4.86 -13.04 28.01
N GLN A 78 -4.61 -12.24 26.98
CA GLN A 78 -5.65 -11.73 26.08
C GLN A 78 -6.50 -12.87 25.49
N ASN A 79 -5.88 -13.97 25.06
CA ASN A 79 -6.59 -15.09 24.41
C ASN A 79 -7.47 -15.90 25.33
N LEU A 80 -7.05 -16.04 26.57
CA LEU A 80 -7.82 -16.74 27.59
C LEU A 80 -9.07 -15.93 27.99
N VAL A 81 -9.07 -14.61 27.75
CA VAL A 81 -10.13 -13.68 28.18
C VAL A 81 -11.10 -13.31 27.03
N ILE A 82 -10.73 -13.55 25.77
CA ILE A 82 -11.55 -13.18 24.60
C ILE A 82 -12.94 -13.85 24.58
N GLN A 83 -13.17 -14.92 25.35
CA GLN A 83 -14.47 -15.60 25.42
C GLN A 83 -15.61 -14.80 26.10
N ASP A 84 -15.33 -13.62 26.67
CA ASP A 84 -16.35 -12.81 27.35
C ASP A 84 -17.00 -11.79 26.37
N GLU A 85 -18.27 -12.04 26.02
CA GLU A 85 -19.11 -11.28 25.06
C GLU A 85 -19.45 -9.84 25.51
N THR A 86 -18.45 -9.00 25.74
CA THR A 86 -18.67 -7.58 26.02
C THR A 86 -18.89 -6.81 24.72
N LYS A 87 -20.07 -6.20 24.56
CA LYS A 87 -20.38 -5.31 23.42
C LYS A 87 -19.27 -4.24 23.29
N PRO A 88 -18.74 -4.00 22.08
CA PRO A 88 -17.70 -3.00 21.86
C PRO A 88 -18.19 -1.61 22.26
N TRP A 89 -17.28 -0.78 22.81
CA TRP A 89 -17.61 0.60 23.14
C TRP A 89 -18.00 1.40 21.90
N SER A 90 -19.01 2.27 22.04
CA SER A 90 -19.37 3.21 20.98
C SER A 90 -18.23 4.20 20.72
N ARG A 91 -18.16 4.75 19.51
CA ARG A 91 -17.18 5.80 19.18
C ARG A 91 -17.29 7.01 20.13
N ASP A 92 -18.48 7.33 20.63
CA ASP A 92 -18.67 8.38 21.63
C ASP A 92 -17.96 8.08 22.95
N LYS A 93 -18.07 6.84 23.45
CA LYS A 93 -17.38 6.42 24.68
C LYS A 93 -15.87 6.40 24.49
N GLN A 94 -15.41 5.86 23.36
CA GLN A 94 -13.99 5.88 22.99
C GLN A 94 -13.48 7.32 22.95
N ALA A 95 -14.18 8.21 22.25
CA ALA A 95 -13.77 9.60 22.10
C ALA A 95 -13.60 10.33 23.44
N LYS A 96 -14.56 10.17 24.35
CA LYS A 96 -14.53 10.78 25.67
C LYS A 96 -13.38 10.23 26.53
N LEU A 97 -13.18 8.91 26.54
CA LEU A 97 -12.09 8.30 27.29
C LEU A 97 -10.72 8.72 26.74
N GLY A 98 -10.53 8.67 25.42
CA GLY A 98 -9.26 9.02 24.78
C GLY A 98 -8.91 10.48 25.00
N SER A 99 -9.90 11.38 24.89
CA SER A 99 -9.71 12.79 25.24
C SER A 99 -9.26 12.97 26.68
N ARG A 100 -9.89 12.28 27.65
CA ARG A 100 -9.54 12.43 29.06
C ARG A 100 -8.14 11.89 29.37
N LEU A 101 -7.73 10.80 28.73
CA LEU A 101 -6.37 10.27 28.88
C LEU A 101 -5.32 11.22 28.30
N ILE A 102 -5.58 11.83 27.15
CA ILE A 102 -4.68 12.83 26.55
C ILE A 102 -4.61 14.08 27.43
N GLU A 103 -5.73 14.52 27.99
CA GLU A 103 -5.78 15.65 28.92
C GLU A 103 -4.91 15.39 30.16
N LEU A 104 -5.07 14.22 30.79
CA LEU A 104 -4.22 13.82 31.92
C LEU A 104 -2.73 13.77 31.53
N LEU A 105 -2.41 13.31 30.32
CA LEU A 105 -1.04 13.33 29.81
C LEU A 105 -0.51 14.77 29.65
N THR A 106 -1.32 15.68 29.10
CA THR A 106 -0.92 17.10 28.95
C THR A 106 -0.77 17.82 30.29
N GLU A 107 -1.52 17.42 31.32
CA GLU A 107 -1.44 17.97 32.67
C GLU A 107 -0.23 17.45 33.47
N THR A 108 0.34 16.29 33.09
CA THR A 108 1.36 15.60 33.91
C THR A 108 2.72 15.47 33.24
N ALA A 109 2.81 15.54 31.91
CA ALA A 109 4.07 15.39 31.19
C ALA A 109 4.78 16.75 31.03
N TYR A 110 5.96 16.87 31.63
CA TYR A 110 6.84 18.05 31.54
C TYR A 110 8.20 17.68 30.98
N VAL A 111 8.85 18.65 30.34
CA VAL A 111 10.21 18.53 29.79
C VAL A 111 11.04 19.65 30.38
N GLN A 112 12.27 19.30 30.75
CA GLN A 112 13.29 20.25 31.15
C GLN A 112 14.42 20.20 30.12
N PRO A 113 14.76 21.31 29.45
CA PRO A 113 15.96 21.39 28.62
C PRO A 113 17.23 21.11 29.44
N PRO A 114 18.31 20.61 28.82
CA PRO A 114 19.62 20.59 29.47
C PRO A 114 19.97 21.99 29.99
N VAL A 115 20.52 22.08 31.20
CA VAL A 115 20.93 23.35 31.80
C VAL A 115 22.09 23.90 30.96
N ASP A 116 21.85 24.99 30.22
CA ASP A 116 22.96 25.76 29.63
C ASP A 116 23.86 26.23 30.79
N GLN A 117 25.18 26.12 30.61
CA GLN A 117 26.20 26.44 31.63
C GLN A 117 26.31 27.96 31.92
N SER A 118 25.19 28.65 32.11
CA SER A 118 25.13 30.00 32.64
C SER A 118 24.55 29.95 34.06
N GLU A 119 25.44 30.17 35.04
CA GLU A 119 25.05 30.24 36.45
C GLU A 119 23.98 31.33 36.65
N GLY A 120 22.78 30.93 37.12
CA GLY A 120 21.73 31.86 37.56
C GLY A 120 20.38 31.76 36.84
N ILE A 121 20.21 30.92 35.82
CA ILE A 121 18.90 30.75 35.15
C ILE A 121 18.11 29.62 35.83
N PRO A 122 16.89 29.87 36.35
CA PRO A 122 16.05 28.82 36.93
C PRO A 122 15.64 27.78 35.87
N PRO A 123 15.42 26.51 36.26
CA PRO A 123 15.11 25.45 35.31
C PRO A 123 13.81 25.72 34.54
N ASP A 124 13.90 25.81 33.21
CA ASP A 124 12.76 26.01 32.30
C ASP A 124 11.94 24.72 32.13
N VAL A 125 11.18 24.36 33.17
CA VAL A 125 10.27 23.22 33.14
C VAL A 125 9.00 23.62 32.40
N ARG A 126 8.76 23.01 31.24
CA ARG A 126 7.60 23.33 30.38
C ARG A 126 6.82 22.09 29.96
N PRO A 127 5.50 22.20 29.70
CA PRO A 127 4.69 21.05 29.33
C PRO A 127 5.19 20.37 28.04
N ALA A 128 5.32 19.04 28.07
CA ALA A 128 5.77 18.21 26.94
C ALA A 128 4.78 18.19 25.77
N PHE A 129 3.49 18.35 26.09
CA PHE A 129 2.39 18.31 25.13
C PHE A 129 1.44 19.47 25.41
N ARG A 130 1.01 20.17 24.35
CA ARG A 130 0.10 21.32 24.46
C ARG A 130 -1.06 21.17 23.50
N HIS A 131 -2.27 21.36 23.98
CA HIS A 131 -3.45 21.43 23.13
C HIS A 131 -3.63 22.85 22.59
N ILE A 132 -3.54 23.01 21.27
CA ILE A 132 -3.68 24.32 20.59
C ILE A 132 -4.62 24.24 19.38
N PHE A 133 -5.22 25.37 19.02
CA PHE A 133 -6.03 25.49 17.81
C PHE A 133 -5.21 26.09 16.67
N LYS A 134 -5.10 25.38 15.55
CA LYS A 134 -4.46 25.88 14.32
C LYS A 134 -5.50 26.30 13.30
N SER A 135 -5.24 27.42 12.63
CA SER A 135 -6.06 27.96 11.55
C SER A 135 -5.46 27.54 10.20
N LEU A 136 -6.24 26.85 9.37
CA LEU A 136 -5.90 26.59 7.96
C LEU A 136 -6.61 27.62 7.08
N THR A 137 -5.84 28.44 6.37
CA THR A 137 -6.32 29.25 5.25
C THR A 137 -6.24 28.41 3.98
N LYS A 138 -7.40 28.11 3.38
CA LYS A 138 -7.46 27.55 2.02
C LYS A 138 -7.23 28.69 1.04
N ASN A 139 -6.00 28.85 0.57
CA ASN A 139 -5.57 29.83 -0.44
C ASN A 139 -5.68 31.31 -0.02
N PRO A 140 -4.85 32.21 -0.59
CA PRO A 140 -5.06 33.65 -0.47
C PRO A 140 -6.38 33.99 -1.19
N GLY A 141 -7.42 34.40 -0.45
CA GLY A 141 -8.68 34.91 -1.03
C GLY A 141 -9.99 34.22 -0.61
N GLN A 142 -9.97 33.04 0.05
CA GLN A 142 -11.21 32.45 0.60
C GLN A 142 -11.36 32.74 2.11
N LYS A 143 -12.51 33.32 2.50
CA LYS A 143 -12.88 33.69 3.88
C LYS A 143 -13.04 32.50 4.86
N THR A 144 -12.98 31.25 4.42
CA THR A 144 -13.22 30.09 5.29
C THR A 144 -11.95 29.62 5.99
N VAL A 145 -11.69 30.17 7.19
CA VAL A 145 -10.65 29.68 8.10
C VAL A 145 -11.18 28.45 8.84
N LYS A 146 -10.70 27.25 8.50
CA LYS A 146 -11.03 26.04 9.26
C LYS A 146 -10.07 25.94 10.45
N LYS A 147 -10.58 26.18 11.67
CA LYS A 147 -9.85 25.94 12.92
C LYS A 147 -9.93 24.45 13.28
N TYR A 148 -8.84 23.86 13.75
CA TYR A 148 -8.80 22.49 14.24
C TYR A 148 -7.84 22.38 15.43
N GLY A 149 -8.22 21.58 16.44
CA GLY A 149 -7.37 21.29 17.60
C GLY A 149 -6.29 20.27 17.27
N VAL A 150 -5.09 20.51 17.78
CA VAL A 150 -3.92 19.62 17.68
C VAL A 150 -3.26 19.48 19.04
N ILE A 151 -2.69 18.31 19.31
CA ILE A 151 -1.64 18.20 20.33
C ILE A 151 -0.32 18.51 19.65
N GLU A 152 0.30 19.60 20.07
CA GLU A 152 1.67 19.95 19.71
C GLU A 152 2.62 19.33 20.73
N CYS A 153 3.66 18.68 20.23
CA CYS A 153 4.71 18.06 21.03
C CYS A 153 5.91 19.01 21.13
N ASP A 154 6.54 19.07 22.30
CA ASP A 154 7.73 19.88 22.51
C ASP A 154 8.85 19.50 21.52
N PRO A 155 9.55 20.47 20.92
CA PRO A 155 10.66 20.20 20.02
C PRO A 155 11.73 19.27 20.59
N LEU A 156 12.01 19.33 21.90
CA LEU A 156 13.00 18.45 22.53
C LEU A 156 12.58 16.98 22.49
N ILE A 157 11.29 16.71 22.68
CA ILE A 157 10.74 15.36 22.55
C ILE A 157 10.79 14.93 21.09
N LEU A 158 10.40 15.81 20.16
CA LEU A 158 10.43 15.51 18.72
C LEU A 158 11.83 15.14 18.22
N THR A 159 12.86 15.85 18.67
CA THR A 159 14.26 15.53 18.35
C THR A 159 14.66 14.16 18.89
N GLY A 160 14.13 13.75 20.05
CA GLY A 160 14.36 12.41 20.62
C GLY A 160 13.51 11.30 20.01
N LEU A 161 12.43 11.61 19.28
CA LEU A 161 11.52 10.59 18.71
C LEU A 161 12.18 9.76 17.62
N ASP A 162 13.07 10.36 16.82
CA ASP A 162 13.85 9.63 15.80
C ASP A 162 14.67 8.50 16.45
N GLY A 163 15.29 8.75 17.60
CA GLY A 163 16.09 7.77 18.35
C GLY A 163 15.29 6.77 19.20
N THR A 164 14.05 7.12 19.57
CA THR A 164 13.17 6.28 20.41
C THR A 164 12.16 5.46 19.62
N ALA A 165 11.98 5.71 18.31
CA ALA A 165 11.17 4.90 17.42
C ALA A 165 11.51 3.39 17.51
N LYS A 166 12.77 3.06 17.76
CA LYS A 166 13.24 1.68 17.98
C LYS A 166 12.56 0.95 19.16
N HIS A 167 12.04 1.69 20.13
CA HIS A 167 11.38 1.18 21.34
C HIS A 167 9.84 1.16 21.25
N MET A 168 9.26 1.58 20.13
CA MET A 168 7.81 1.57 19.96
C MET A 168 7.27 0.12 19.98
N LEU A 169 6.20 -0.11 20.73
CA LEU A 169 5.49 -1.39 20.73
C LEU A 169 4.71 -1.53 19.42
N ILE A 170 5.03 -2.57 18.65
CA ILE A 170 4.34 -2.92 17.41
C ILE A 170 3.39 -4.10 17.70
N PRO A 171 2.06 -3.90 17.72
CA PRO A 171 1.14 -4.96 18.12
C PRO A 171 1.14 -6.17 17.19
N TYR A 172 1.07 -5.94 15.87
CA TYR A 172 1.05 -6.99 14.85
C TYR A 172 2.46 -7.25 14.32
N PHE A 173 3.30 -7.91 15.11
CA PHE A 173 4.65 -8.31 14.70
C PHE A 173 4.63 -9.55 13.78
N PRO A 174 5.63 -9.78 12.90
CA PRO A 174 5.71 -11.02 12.12
C PRO A 174 5.72 -12.26 13.00
N MET A 175 5.10 -13.35 12.53
CA MET A 175 4.95 -14.57 13.32
C MET A 175 6.15 -15.49 13.11
N LEU A 176 6.71 -16.04 14.18
CA LEU A 176 7.79 -17.04 14.09
C LEU A 176 7.27 -18.46 13.75
N VAL A 177 5.96 -18.64 13.76
CA VAL A 177 5.28 -19.90 13.43
C VAL A 177 4.22 -19.66 12.35
N PRO A 178 3.81 -20.68 11.59
CA PRO A 178 2.79 -20.53 10.56
C PRO A 178 1.49 -19.90 11.09
N PRO A 179 0.84 -18.99 10.32
CA PRO A 179 -0.44 -18.41 10.71
C PRO A 179 -1.56 -19.45 10.86
N LYS A 180 -2.60 -19.12 11.63
CA LYS A 180 -3.83 -19.91 11.67
C LYS A 180 -4.53 -19.86 10.31
N LYS A 181 -4.92 -21.03 9.82
CA LYS A 181 -5.73 -21.15 8.60
C LYS A 181 -7.05 -20.39 8.71
N TRP A 182 -7.43 -19.70 7.64
CA TRP A 182 -8.71 -18.99 7.55
C TRP A 182 -9.88 -19.97 7.45
N ARG A 183 -10.93 -19.71 8.22
CA ARG A 183 -12.18 -20.50 8.26
C ARG A 183 -13.44 -19.63 8.33
N GLY A 184 -13.29 -18.31 8.29
CA GLY A 184 -14.39 -17.36 8.44
C GLY A 184 -13.91 -15.93 8.63
N TYR A 185 -14.85 -15.02 8.88
CA TYR A 185 -14.60 -13.58 8.96
C TYR A 185 -13.53 -13.17 9.99
N ASP A 186 -13.58 -13.74 11.19
CA ASP A 186 -12.71 -13.45 12.33
C ASP A 186 -11.96 -14.71 12.83
N LYS A 187 -11.85 -15.72 11.96
CA LYS A 187 -11.25 -17.03 12.26
C LYS A 187 -10.08 -17.31 11.32
N GLY A 188 -8.87 -16.88 11.69
CA GLY A 188 -7.64 -17.11 10.92
C GLY A 188 -6.55 -16.09 11.28
N GLY A 189 -5.41 -16.13 10.59
CA GLY A 189 -4.32 -15.17 10.76
C GLY A 189 -3.50 -15.39 12.03
N HIS A 190 -3.53 -14.48 12.99
CA HIS A 190 -2.69 -14.59 14.19
C HIS A 190 -3.20 -15.65 15.17
N LEU A 191 -2.27 -16.26 15.92
CA LEU A 191 -2.65 -17.18 17.00
C LEU A 191 -3.48 -16.49 18.09
N PHE A 192 -3.09 -15.25 18.39
CA PHE A 192 -3.42 -14.58 19.63
C PHE A 192 -4.06 -13.19 19.48
N LEU A 193 -3.85 -12.58 18.32
CA LEU A 193 -4.40 -11.26 18.02
C LEU A 193 -5.69 -11.41 17.22
N PRO A 194 -6.73 -10.59 17.51
CA PRO A 194 -7.90 -10.51 16.66
C PRO A 194 -7.49 -10.25 15.21
N SER A 195 -7.94 -11.11 14.31
CA SER A 195 -7.59 -11.05 12.90
C SER A 195 -8.88 -11.16 12.10
N TYR A 196 -9.04 -10.24 11.14
CA TYR A 196 -10.22 -10.18 10.29
C TYR A 196 -9.80 -10.35 8.84
N ILE A 197 -10.55 -11.15 8.10
CA ILE A 197 -10.22 -11.46 6.71
C ILE A 197 -10.32 -10.23 5.80
N MET A 198 -11.20 -9.28 6.13
CA MET A 198 -11.44 -8.07 5.33
C MET A 198 -11.28 -6.79 6.15
N ARG A 199 -10.55 -5.82 5.59
CA ARG A 199 -10.40 -4.46 6.10
C ARG A 199 -11.64 -3.63 5.75
N THR A 200 -12.65 -3.64 6.61
CA THR A 200 -13.94 -2.95 6.34
C THR A 200 -13.95 -1.47 6.73
N HIS A 201 -12.89 -0.98 7.39
CA HIS A 201 -12.80 0.40 7.90
C HIS A 201 -14.02 0.87 8.72
N GLY A 202 -14.75 -0.07 9.34
CA GLY A 202 -15.94 0.19 10.15
C GLY A 202 -17.27 0.16 9.40
N SER A 203 -17.29 -0.16 8.09
CA SER A 203 -18.53 -0.36 7.34
C SER A 203 -19.24 -1.63 7.81
N ARG A 204 -20.43 -1.49 8.40
CA ARG A 204 -21.23 -2.63 8.88
C ARG A 204 -21.69 -3.53 7.75
N GLN A 205 -22.14 -2.95 6.64
CA GLN A 205 -22.62 -3.72 5.50
C GLN A 205 -21.55 -4.64 4.90
N GLN A 206 -20.30 -4.20 4.86
CA GLN A 206 -19.18 -5.05 4.43
C GLN A 206 -18.94 -6.19 5.44
N GLN A 207 -19.04 -5.91 6.74
CA GLN A 207 -18.90 -6.95 7.77
C GLN A 207 -20.03 -7.98 7.65
N ASP A 208 -21.26 -7.51 7.52
CA ASP A 208 -22.44 -8.35 7.41
C ASP A 208 -22.40 -9.21 6.14
N ALA A 209 -22.03 -8.62 4.99
CA ALA A 209 -21.90 -9.34 3.74
C ALA A 209 -20.87 -10.48 3.80
N VAL A 210 -19.70 -10.25 4.42
CA VAL A 210 -18.68 -11.31 4.55
C VAL A 210 -19.07 -12.35 5.60
N ARG A 211 -19.82 -11.95 6.64
CA ARG A 211 -20.29 -12.86 7.70
C ARG A 211 -21.45 -13.74 7.26
N SER A 212 -22.31 -13.26 6.37
CA SER A 212 -23.50 -13.97 5.92
C SER A 212 -23.22 -15.03 4.85
N VAL A 213 -22.08 -14.93 4.14
CA VAL A 213 -21.72 -15.87 3.08
C VAL A 213 -21.26 -17.22 3.66
N PRO A 214 -21.76 -18.36 3.16
CA PRO A 214 -21.31 -19.68 3.59
C PRO A 214 -19.80 -19.87 3.37
N GLY A 215 -19.12 -20.51 4.33
CA GLY A 215 -17.67 -20.75 4.24
C GLY A 215 -17.25 -21.50 2.96
N LYS A 216 -18.12 -22.39 2.44
CA LYS A 216 -17.89 -23.12 1.18
C LYS A 216 -17.71 -22.19 -0.02
N GLN A 217 -18.45 -21.07 -0.07
CA GLN A 217 -18.33 -20.09 -1.16
C GLN A 217 -16.98 -19.36 -1.11
N MET A 218 -16.44 -19.09 0.08
CA MET A 218 -15.16 -18.39 0.25
C MET A 218 -13.94 -19.33 0.36
N GLN A 219 -14.12 -20.63 0.12
CA GLN A 219 -13.07 -21.63 0.33
C GLN A 219 -11.78 -21.32 -0.44
N LYS A 220 -11.89 -20.96 -1.73
CA LYS A 220 -10.72 -20.58 -2.55
C LYS A 220 -10.02 -19.31 -2.04
N VAL A 221 -10.79 -18.37 -1.48
CA VAL A 221 -10.25 -17.14 -0.87
C VAL A 221 -9.44 -17.48 0.39
N PHE A 222 -9.98 -18.35 1.26
CA PHE A 222 -9.26 -18.81 2.45
C PHE A 222 -7.97 -19.53 2.08
N GLU A 223 -8.03 -20.45 1.12
CA GLU A 223 -6.87 -21.18 0.63
C GLU A 223 -5.79 -20.26 0.07
N ALA A 224 -6.16 -19.25 -0.70
CA ALA A 224 -5.21 -18.29 -1.24
C ALA A 224 -4.52 -17.47 -0.14
N LEU A 225 -5.27 -16.99 0.87
CA LEU A 225 -4.69 -16.27 1.99
C LEU A 225 -3.81 -17.15 2.88
N ASP A 226 -4.18 -18.41 3.06
CA ASP A 226 -3.37 -19.39 3.76
C ASP A 226 -2.07 -19.68 3.00
N THR A 227 -2.12 -19.80 1.67
CA THR A 227 -0.92 -19.92 0.83
C THR A 227 0.00 -18.72 1.03
N LEU A 228 -0.51 -17.50 0.86
CA LEU A 228 0.27 -16.27 1.03
C LEU A 228 0.84 -16.12 2.44
N GLY A 229 0.06 -16.54 3.46
CA GLY A 229 0.47 -16.49 4.86
C GLY A 229 1.51 -17.53 5.25
N ASN A 230 1.56 -18.67 4.55
CA ASN A 230 2.48 -19.77 4.84
C ASN A 230 3.82 -19.66 4.12
N THR A 231 4.01 -18.64 3.26
CA THR A 231 5.33 -18.34 2.69
C THR A 231 6.26 -17.85 3.80
N LYS A 232 7.33 -18.61 4.09
CA LYS A 232 8.33 -18.29 5.11
C LYS A 232 9.38 -17.32 4.55
N TRP A 233 9.63 -16.24 5.27
CA TRP A 233 10.58 -15.19 4.92
C TRP A 233 11.75 -15.19 5.90
N ARG A 234 12.89 -14.66 5.48
CA ARG A 234 14.01 -14.32 6.37
C ARG A 234 14.59 -12.97 6.00
N VAL A 235 15.44 -12.43 6.88
CA VAL A 235 16.20 -11.22 6.61
C VAL A 235 17.44 -11.57 5.80
N ASN A 236 17.65 -10.88 4.67
CA ASN A 236 18.92 -10.90 3.95
C ASN A 236 19.95 -10.07 4.73
N GLY A 237 20.77 -10.76 5.53
CA GLY A 237 21.77 -10.12 6.39
C GLY A 237 22.79 -9.27 5.63
N LYS A 238 23.20 -9.71 4.42
CA LYS A 238 24.20 -9.01 3.60
C LYS A 238 23.69 -7.64 3.15
N VAL A 239 22.44 -7.57 2.68
CA VAL A 239 21.81 -6.30 2.28
C VAL A 239 21.51 -5.44 3.51
N LEU A 240 21.02 -6.04 4.61
CA LEU A 240 20.78 -5.30 5.86
C LEU A 240 22.05 -4.61 6.36
N ASP A 241 23.21 -5.28 6.34
CA ASP A 241 24.48 -4.70 6.76
C ASP A 241 24.88 -3.48 5.92
N VAL A 242 24.63 -3.52 4.60
CA VAL A 242 24.89 -2.38 3.71
C VAL A 242 23.94 -1.23 4.01
N VAL A 243 22.65 -1.51 4.19
CA VAL A 243 21.65 -0.52 4.59
C VAL A 243 22.05 0.16 5.89
N GLU A 244 22.43 -0.60 6.92
CA GLU A 244 22.85 -0.08 8.23
C GLU A 244 24.08 0.81 8.11
N ARG A 245 25.07 0.45 7.28
CA ARG A 245 26.25 1.30 7.03
C ARG A 245 25.87 2.63 6.37
N ILE A 246 25.05 2.60 5.31
CA ILE A 246 24.59 3.81 4.63
C ILE A 246 23.74 4.69 5.58
N TRP A 247 22.92 4.05 6.40
CA TRP A 247 22.09 4.75 7.38
C TRP A 247 22.93 5.38 8.50
N ALA A 248 23.94 4.65 9.01
CA ALA A 248 24.89 5.16 9.98
C ALA A 248 25.69 6.36 9.44
N SER A 249 26.02 6.35 8.14
CA SER A 249 26.76 7.44 7.48
C SER A 249 25.90 8.66 7.09
N GLY A 250 24.64 8.74 7.50
CA GLY A 250 23.77 9.91 7.28
C GLY A 250 22.62 9.71 6.28
N GLY A 251 22.50 8.53 5.65
CA GLY A 251 21.45 8.23 4.68
C GLY A 251 21.63 8.94 3.33
N ASN A 252 20.53 9.41 2.74
CA ASN A 252 20.50 10.17 1.48
C ASN A 252 21.03 9.46 0.22
N ASN A 253 21.20 8.14 0.26
CA ASN A 253 21.64 7.30 -0.85
C ASN A 253 20.67 6.13 -1.02
N ALA A 254 20.60 5.54 -2.22
CA ALA A 254 19.76 4.36 -2.51
C ALA A 254 18.27 4.55 -2.12
N GLY A 255 17.74 5.77 -2.24
CA GLY A 255 16.35 6.08 -1.84
C GLY A 255 16.13 6.20 -0.31
N LEU A 256 17.16 6.06 0.53
CA LEU A 256 17.08 6.37 1.95
C LEU A 256 16.99 7.89 2.15
N VAL A 257 16.17 8.30 3.12
CA VAL A 257 16.02 9.70 3.49
C VAL A 257 17.31 10.25 4.11
N ASN A 258 17.57 11.55 3.94
CA ASN A 258 18.66 12.24 4.62
C ASN A 258 18.38 12.34 6.14
N ARG A 259 19.37 11.97 6.96
CA ARG A 259 19.28 12.09 8.43
C ARG A 259 19.28 13.53 8.91
N GLY A 260 19.90 14.44 8.15
CA GLY A 260 19.93 15.87 8.41
C GLY A 260 18.72 16.64 7.83
N ASP A 261 18.39 17.71 8.53
CA ASP A 261 17.42 18.71 8.07
C ASP A 261 18.09 19.72 7.13
N ILE A 262 17.31 20.31 6.21
CA ILE A 262 17.79 21.48 5.46
C ILE A 262 17.75 22.74 6.33
N PRO A 263 18.70 23.66 6.15
CA PRO A 263 18.71 24.92 6.89
C PRO A 263 17.44 25.74 6.59
N ILE A 264 16.92 26.40 7.62
CA ILE A 264 15.81 27.34 7.47
C ILE A 264 16.40 28.67 6.99
N PRO A 265 15.92 29.25 5.87
CA PRO A 265 16.42 30.54 5.38
C PRO A 265 16.32 31.65 6.41
N GLU A 266 17.39 32.41 6.58
CA GLU A 266 17.42 33.57 7.46
C GLU A 266 16.55 34.70 6.92
N LYS A 267 16.01 35.50 7.83
CA LYS A 267 15.17 36.65 7.47
C LYS A 267 16.03 37.68 6.75
N PRO A 268 15.65 38.16 5.55
CA PRO A 268 16.39 39.22 4.88
C PRO A 268 16.34 40.51 5.72
N PHE A 269 17.40 41.32 5.62
CA PHE A 269 17.50 42.64 6.26
C PHE A 269 16.68 43.72 5.56
N SER A 270 16.14 43.41 4.37
CA SER A 270 15.31 44.28 3.54
C SER A 270 13.86 44.33 4.03
N ASP A 271 13.26 45.52 3.98
CA ASP A 271 11.83 45.75 4.23
C ASP A 271 10.96 45.57 2.95
N ASP A 272 11.55 45.17 1.81
CA ASP A 272 10.79 44.90 0.59
C ASP A 272 9.74 43.80 0.84
N LEU A 273 8.48 44.15 0.61
CA LEU A 273 7.35 43.24 0.78
C LEU A 273 7.47 42.01 -0.14
N THR A 274 8.04 42.15 -1.34
CA THR A 274 8.17 41.03 -2.27
C THR A 274 9.24 40.05 -1.81
N GLU A 275 10.38 40.55 -1.35
CA GLU A 275 11.47 39.76 -0.78
C GLU A 275 11.07 39.07 0.53
N ILE A 276 10.42 39.78 1.45
CA ILE A 276 9.85 39.21 2.68
C ILE A 276 8.83 38.12 2.36
N GLN A 277 8.00 38.33 1.33
CA GLN A 277 7.05 37.31 0.88
C GLN A 277 7.79 36.09 0.32
N ARG A 278 8.77 36.24 -0.57
CA ARG A 278 9.59 35.12 -1.06
C ARG A 278 10.27 34.37 0.08
N TRP A 279 10.87 35.08 1.04
CA TRP A 279 11.46 34.48 2.24
C TRP A 279 10.44 33.65 3.05
N LYS A 280 9.25 34.20 3.34
CA LYS A 280 8.18 33.46 4.05
C LYS A 280 7.81 32.17 3.32
N TRP A 281 7.81 32.18 1.99
CA TRP A 281 7.54 31.00 1.18
C TRP A 281 8.68 29.98 1.26
N SER A 282 9.93 30.44 1.16
CA SER A 282 11.12 29.59 1.31
C SER A 282 11.19 28.95 2.69
N VAL A 283 10.90 29.68 3.77
CA VAL A 283 10.80 29.13 5.13
C VAL A 283 9.71 28.07 5.25
N ARG A 284 8.52 28.32 4.68
CA ARG A 284 7.43 27.33 4.68
C ARG A 284 7.82 26.07 3.90
N LYS A 285 8.49 26.23 2.75
CA LYS A 285 9.01 25.12 1.95
C LYS A 285 10.04 24.31 2.73
N ALA A 286 11.00 24.98 3.39
CA ALA A 286 12.02 24.33 4.19
C ALA A 286 11.43 23.53 5.37
N LYS A 287 10.52 24.15 6.13
CA LYS A 287 9.82 23.47 7.25
C LYS A 287 9.00 22.27 6.78
N LYS A 288 8.35 22.37 5.62
CA LYS A 288 7.60 21.25 5.03
C LYS A 288 8.53 20.07 4.69
N ILE A 289 9.66 20.35 4.03
CA ILE A 289 10.65 19.33 3.67
C ILE A 289 11.21 18.65 4.93
N ASN A 290 11.59 19.39 5.96
CA ASN A 290 12.11 18.81 7.20
C ASN A 290 11.07 17.94 7.93
N GLN A 291 9.80 18.34 7.92
CA GLN A 291 8.72 17.52 8.48
C GLN A 291 8.51 16.21 7.70
N GLU A 292 8.54 16.27 6.37
CA GLU A 292 8.45 15.08 5.51
C GLU A 292 9.64 14.14 5.75
N ARG A 293 10.86 14.69 5.82
CA ARG A 293 12.07 13.92 6.11
C ARG A 293 12.01 13.24 7.48
N HIS A 294 11.70 13.99 8.54
CA HIS A 294 11.55 13.41 9.89
C HIS A 294 10.59 12.22 9.89
N SER A 295 9.44 12.35 9.23
CA SER A 295 8.49 11.25 9.18
C SER A 295 9.00 10.03 8.40
N GLN A 296 9.78 10.24 7.33
CA GLN A 296 10.45 9.16 6.60
C GLN A 296 11.59 8.52 7.42
N ARG A 297 12.30 9.30 8.25
CA ARG A 297 13.35 8.79 9.16
C ARG A 297 12.75 7.84 10.19
N CYS A 298 11.65 8.26 10.82
CA CYS A 298 10.89 7.41 11.74
C CYS A 298 10.40 6.11 11.07
N ASP A 299 9.84 6.18 9.85
CA ASP A 299 9.41 4.99 9.10
C ASP A 299 10.59 4.04 8.80
N THR A 300 11.74 4.60 8.42
CA THR A 300 12.98 3.83 8.18
C THR A 300 13.43 3.13 9.46
N GLU A 301 13.49 3.83 10.59
CA GLU A 301 13.87 3.25 11.88
C GLU A 301 12.90 2.17 12.37
N LEU A 302 11.59 2.31 12.13
CA LEU A 302 10.63 1.27 12.45
C LEU A 302 10.87 0.00 11.63
N LYS A 303 11.15 0.12 10.33
CA LYS A 303 11.50 -1.01 9.46
C LYS A 303 12.80 -1.68 9.92
N LEU A 304 13.85 -0.90 10.19
CA LEU A 304 15.13 -1.41 10.67
C LEU A 304 15.01 -2.05 12.05
N SER A 305 14.20 -1.49 12.97
CA SER A 305 13.94 -2.09 14.28
C SER A 305 13.32 -3.50 14.15
N VAL A 306 12.39 -3.68 13.22
CA VAL A 306 11.81 -5.00 12.93
C VAL A 306 12.87 -5.94 12.33
N ALA A 307 13.64 -5.47 11.34
CA ALA A 307 14.68 -6.26 10.69
C ALA A 307 15.77 -6.70 11.70
N ARG A 308 16.28 -5.78 12.52
CA ARG A 308 17.26 -6.05 13.58
C ARG A 308 16.80 -7.10 14.59
N LYS A 309 15.50 -7.16 14.90
CA LYS A 309 14.91 -8.15 15.81
C LYS A 309 14.74 -9.52 15.18
N LEU A 310 14.59 -9.59 13.86
CA LEU A 310 14.32 -10.83 13.12
C LEU A 310 15.56 -11.38 12.40
N LYS A 311 16.68 -10.66 12.41
CA LYS A 311 17.88 -11.00 11.63
C LYS A 311 18.50 -12.36 12.00
N ASP A 312 18.36 -12.76 13.27
CA ASP A 312 18.94 -13.99 13.81
C ASP A 312 17.91 -15.14 13.85
N GLU A 313 16.66 -14.89 13.43
CA GLU A 313 15.60 -15.90 13.35
C GLU A 313 15.74 -16.71 12.05
N GLU A 314 15.52 -18.03 12.11
CA GLU A 314 15.57 -18.90 10.91
C GLU A 314 14.54 -18.49 9.84
N GLY A 315 13.45 -17.87 10.27
CA GLY A 315 12.47 -17.24 9.39
C GLY A 315 11.13 -16.99 10.08
N PHE A 316 10.28 -16.23 9.41
CA PHE A 316 9.03 -15.72 9.94
C PHE A 316 7.96 -15.63 8.84
N TYR A 317 6.71 -15.42 9.26
CA TYR A 317 5.52 -15.46 8.42
C TYR A 317 4.71 -14.17 8.56
N TYR A 318 4.00 -13.83 7.49
CA TYR A 318 3.09 -12.70 7.46
C TYR A 318 1.66 -13.18 7.27
N PRO A 319 0.79 -13.15 8.31
CA PRO A 319 -0.64 -13.30 8.11
C PRO A 319 -1.16 -12.28 7.09
N HIS A 320 -1.96 -12.74 6.13
CA HIS A 320 -2.56 -11.88 5.12
C HIS A 320 -4.05 -11.65 5.39
N ASN A 321 -4.54 -10.47 5.03
CA ASN A 321 -5.95 -10.14 4.92
C ASN A 321 -6.22 -9.37 3.63
N LEU A 322 -7.50 -9.09 3.35
CA LEU A 322 -7.96 -8.45 2.13
C LEU A 322 -8.41 -7.02 2.39
N ASP A 323 -8.29 -6.16 1.39
CA ASP A 323 -9.19 -5.02 1.31
C ASP A 323 -10.61 -5.46 0.87
N PHE A 324 -11.56 -4.52 0.82
CA PHE A 324 -12.94 -4.85 0.45
C PHE A 324 -13.11 -5.33 -1.00
N ARG A 325 -12.08 -5.24 -1.84
CA ARG A 325 -12.11 -5.65 -3.25
C ARG A 325 -11.47 -7.02 -3.46
N GLY A 326 -10.77 -7.55 -2.45
CA GLY A 326 -10.08 -8.83 -2.53
C GLY A 326 -8.59 -8.74 -2.83
N ARG A 327 -7.97 -7.55 -2.79
CA ARG A 327 -6.50 -7.46 -2.84
C ARG A 327 -5.90 -7.86 -1.49
N ALA A 328 -4.94 -8.77 -1.52
CA ALA A 328 -4.28 -9.27 -0.31
C ALA A 328 -3.18 -8.33 0.20
N TYR A 329 -3.01 -8.30 1.53
CA TYR A 329 -2.06 -7.48 2.24
C TYR A 329 -1.54 -8.22 3.48
N PRO A 330 -0.23 -8.19 3.75
CA PRO A 330 0.31 -8.52 5.07
C PRO A 330 -0.36 -7.67 6.15
N MET A 331 -0.60 -8.28 7.31
CA MET A 331 -1.16 -7.60 8.47
C MET A 331 -0.12 -6.77 9.24
N HIS A 332 1.16 -7.12 9.16
CA HIS A 332 2.25 -6.29 9.70
C HIS A 332 2.41 -5.02 8.84
N PRO A 333 2.54 -3.81 9.41
CA PRO A 333 2.52 -2.58 8.62
C PRO A 333 3.89 -2.01 8.19
N HIS A 334 5.01 -2.45 8.78
CA HIS A 334 6.31 -1.79 8.60
C HIS A 334 7.24 -2.54 7.63
N LEU A 335 7.88 -3.61 8.08
CA LEU A 335 8.77 -4.44 7.27
C LEU A 335 7.94 -5.49 6.54
N THR A 336 7.63 -5.28 5.26
CA THR A 336 6.88 -6.25 4.45
C THR A 336 7.32 -6.20 2.99
N HIS A 337 7.13 -7.31 2.28
CA HIS A 337 7.46 -7.41 0.85
C HIS A 337 6.57 -6.51 -0.04
N LEU A 338 5.41 -6.04 0.42
CA LEU A 338 4.57 -5.06 -0.29
C LEU A 338 5.09 -3.61 -0.19
N SER A 339 6.11 -3.35 0.63
CA SER A 339 6.59 -2.00 0.94
C SER A 339 7.67 -1.52 -0.04
N SER A 340 8.47 -0.53 0.38
CA SER A 340 9.55 0.12 -0.39
C SER A 340 10.69 -0.84 -0.78
N ASP A 341 11.51 -0.44 -1.77
CA ASP A 341 12.73 -1.14 -2.20
C ASP A 341 13.59 -1.63 -1.03
N LEU A 342 13.85 -0.78 -0.02
CA LEU A 342 14.51 -1.17 1.23
C LEU A 342 13.95 -2.47 1.85
N CYS A 343 12.62 -2.58 1.96
CA CYS A 343 12.00 -3.77 2.56
C CYS A 343 12.14 -4.99 1.66
N ARG A 344 12.06 -4.80 0.33
CA ARG A 344 12.15 -5.89 -0.64
C ARG A 344 13.58 -6.42 -0.78
N GLY A 345 14.59 -5.54 -0.77
CA GLY A 345 15.99 -5.95 -0.80
C GLY A 345 16.44 -6.65 0.50
N VAL A 346 15.85 -6.30 1.65
CA VAL A 346 16.17 -6.91 2.95
C VAL A 346 15.39 -8.21 3.21
N LEU A 347 14.36 -8.53 2.42
CA LEU A 347 13.53 -9.72 2.61
C LEU A 347 13.78 -10.74 1.51
N GLU A 348 13.99 -12.00 1.88
CA GLU A 348 14.10 -13.13 0.95
C GLU A 348 13.35 -14.35 1.47
N PHE A 349 13.13 -15.37 0.64
CA PHE A 349 12.50 -16.60 1.10
C PHE A 349 13.40 -17.33 2.08
N ALA A 350 12.82 -17.83 3.17
CA ALA A 350 13.59 -18.61 4.14
C ALA A 350 14.06 -19.94 3.56
N GLU A 351 13.19 -20.62 2.79
CA GLU A 351 13.58 -21.78 2.02
C GLU A 351 14.37 -21.36 0.77
N GLY A 352 15.46 -22.07 0.48
CA GLY A 352 16.25 -21.86 -0.72
C GLY A 352 16.05 -22.99 -1.72
N ARG A 353 16.18 -22.69 -3.02
CA ARG A 353 16.15 -23.69 -4.09
C ARG A 353 17.40 -23.56 -4.97
N PRO A 354 17.98 -24.66 -5.49
CA PRO A 354 19.10 -24.58 -6.41
C PRO A 354 18.65 -23.88 -7.70
N LEU A 355 19.48 -22.99 -8.25
CA LEU A 355 19.12 -22.17 -9.42
C LEU A 355 18.72 -23.01 -10.64
N GLY A 356 19.43 -24.10 -10.92
CA GLY A 356 19.32 -24.80 -12.20
C GLY A 356 19.78 -23.94 -13.38
N LYS A 357 19.61 -24.46 -14.60
CA LYS A 357 19.95 -23.72 -15.84
C LYS A 357 19.01 -22.54 -16.08
N SER A 358 17.70 -22.81 -16.02
CA SER A 358 16.67 -21.79 -16.21
C SER A 358 16.71 -20.73 -15.10
N GLY A 359 16.85 -21.12 -13.83
CA GLY A 359 16.86 -20.12 -12.76
C GLY A 359 18.08 -19.20 -12.79
N LEU A 360 19.25 -19.65 -13.30
CA LEU A 360 20.37 -18.75 -13.53
C LEU A 360 20.03 -17.71 -14.62
N CYS A 361 19.34 -18.12 -15.68
CA CYS A 361 18.84 -17.20 -16.72
C CYS A 361 17.86 -16.19 -16.14
N TRP A 362 16.86 -16.66 -15.38
CA TRP A 362 15.87 -15.79 -14.72
C TRP A 362 16.48 -14.85 -13.69
N LEU A 363 17.54 -15.26 -12.98
CA LEU A 363 18.27 -14.37 -12.06
C LEU A 363 18.94 -13.21 -12.82
N LYS A 364 19.50 -13.46 -14.01
CA LYS A 364 20.06 -12.42 -14.87
C LYS A 364 18.95 -11.50 -15.41
N ILE A 365 17.86 -12.07 -15.92
CA ILE A 365 16.69 -11.29 -16.38
C ILE A 365 16.14 -10.41 -15.25
N HIS A 366 16.06 -10.95 -14.03
CA HIS A 366 15.62 -10.21 -12.87
C HIS A 366 16.52 -9.02 -12.54
N LEU A 367 17.84 -9.20 -12.55
CA LEU A 367 18.80 -8.11 -12.35
C LEU A 367 18.61 -7.02 -13.42
N ALA A 368 18.46 -7.40 -14.69
CA ALA A 368 18.19 -6.48 -15.79
C ALA A 368 16.87 -5.70 -15.59
N ASN A 369 15.81 -6.37 -15.13
CA ASN A 369 14.53 -5.73 -14.84
C ASN A 369 14.62 -4.73 -13.67
N LEU A 370 15.37 -5.06 -12.61
CA LEU A 370 15.60 -4.19 -11.46
C LEU A 370 16.46 -2.97 -11.79
N TYR A 371 17.42 -3.12 -12.71
CA TYR A 371 18.22 -2.00 -13.20
C TYR A 371 17.34 -0.93 -13.88
N SER A 372 16.36 -1.39 -14.67
CA SER A 372 15.42 -0.54 -15.41
C SER A 372 16.16 0.42 -16.38
N GLY A 373 15.56 1.56 -16.74
CA GLY A 373 16.15 2.53 -17.67
C GLY A 373 15.96 2.17 -19.15
N GLY A 374 14.94 1.37 -19.47
CA GLY A 374 14.67 0.88 -20.83
C GLY A 374 15.21 -0.52 -21.07
N VAL A 375 16.05 -1.04 -20.18
CA VAL A 375 16.56 -2.43 -20.24
C VAL A 375 15.41 -3.43 -20.09
N GLU A 376 14.41 -3.12 -19.27
CA GLU A 376 13.21 -3.95 -19.10
C GLU A 376 12.34 -4.02 -20.37
N LYS A 377 12.63 -3.20 -21.38
CA LYS A 377 11.95 -3.18 -22.68
C LYS A 377 12.69 -3.93 -23.79
N LEU A 378 13.86 -4.47 -23.48
CA LEU A 378 14.57 -5.38 -24.35
C LEU A 378 13.91 -6.77 -24.34
N SER A 379 14.18 -7.56 -25.37
CA SER A 379 13.89 -8.99 -25.35
C SER A 379 14.65 -9.69 -24.23
N HIS A 380 14.26 -10.91 -23.86
CA HIS A 380 15.01 -11.69 -22.87
C HIS A 380 16.50 -11.82 -23.22
N ASP A 381 16.85 -12.05 -24.49
CA ASP A 381 18.25 -12.11 -24.93
C ASP A 381 18.96 -10.76 -24.77
N GLY A 382 18.29 -9.65 -25.05
CA GLY A 382 18.85 -8.31 -24.82
C GLY A 382 19.08 -8.02 -23.34
N ARG A 383 18.18 -8.48 -22.46
CA ARG A 383 18.35 -8.40 -21.00
C ARG A 383 19.53 -9.25 -20.52
N LEU A 384 19.70 -10.45 -21.07
CA LEU A 384 20.85 -11.30 -20.76
C LEU A 384 22.17 -10.66 -21.21
N ALA A 385 22.23 -10.17 -22.45
CA ALA A 385 23.41 -9.49 -22.98
C ALA A 385 23.79 -8.25 -22.15
N PHE A 386 22.80 -7.50 -21.66
CA PHE A 386 23.05 -6.40 -20.73
C PHE A 386 23.79 -6.86 -19.47
N VAL A 387 23.37 -7.97 -18.86
CA VAL A 387 24.03 -8.51 -17.66
C VAL A 387 25.44 -9.01 -17.95
N GLU A 388 25.64 -9.74 -19.06
CA GLU A 388 26.97 -10.21 -19.46
C GLU A 388 27.96 -9.05 -19.65
N ASN A 389 27.50 -7.94 -20.23
CA ASN A 389 28.33 -6.76 -20.46
C ASN A 389 28.68 -5.97 -19.18
N HIS A 390 28.02 -6.25 -18.06
CA HIS A 390 28.23 -5.54 -16.78
C HIS A 390 28.70 -6.48 -15.66
N LEU A 391 29.23 -7.66 -15.98
CA LEU A 391 29.70 -8.62 -14.98
C LEU A 391 30.74 -8.02 -14.03
N SER A 392 31.62 -7.14 -14.52
CA SER A 392 32.65 -6.52 -13.69
C SER A 392 32.07 -5.61 -12.60
N GLU A 393 31.05 -4.84 -12.96
CA GLU A 393 30.29 -3.94 -12.10
C GLU A 393 29.43 -4.71 -11.11
N ILE A 394 28.88 -5.85 -11.54
CA ILE A 394 28.11 -6.76 -10.68
C ILE A 394 29.00 -7.38 -9.60
N PHE A 395 30.17 -7.90 -9.98
CA PHE A 395 31.13 -8.44 -9.02
C PHE A 395 31.63 -7.38 -8.04
N ASP A 396 31.98 -6.18 -8.52
CA ASP A 396 32.38 -5.06 -7.66
C ASP A 396 31.25 -4.64 -6.70
N SER A 397 30.01 -4.55 -7.19
CA SER A 397 28.84 -4.21 -6.36
C SER A 397 28.59 -5.25 -5.27
N ALA A 398 28.83 -6.54 -5.56
CA ALA A 398 28.65 -7.62 -4.59
C ALA A 398 29.75 -7.68 -3.53
N GLU A 399 31.01 -7.45 -3.91
CA GLU A 399 32.17 -7.54 -3.01
C GLU A 399 32.38 -6.25 -2.20
N ASN A 400 32.23 -5.10 -2.83
CA ASN A 400 32.52 -3.78 -2.28
C ASN A 400 31.31 -2.83 -2.38
N PRO A 401 30.14 -3.19 -1.83
CA PRO A 401 28.88 -2.45 -2.04
C PRO A 401 28.90 -1.00 -1.59
N VAL A 402 29.73 -0.65 -0.59
CA VAL A 402 29.82 0.70 -0.02
C VAL A 402 31.02 1.50 -0.56
N ASN A 403 32.14 0.84 -0.82
CA ASN A 403 33.42 1.50 -1.12
C ASN A 403 33.89 1.31 -2.57
N GLY A 404 33.25 0.45 -3.35
CA GLY A 404 33.56 0.20 -4.76
C GLY A 404 32.99 1.28 -5.69
N LYS A 405 32.75 0.90 -6.95
CA LYS A 405 32.14 1.77 -7.98
C LYS A 405 30.66 2.05 -7.69
N ARG A 406 30.01 1.22 -6.88
CA ARG A 406 28.60 1.35 -6.46
C ARG A 406 27.63 1.44 -7.63
N TRP A 407 27.88 0.66 -8.68
CA TRP A 407 27.03 0.63 -9.88
C TRP A 407 25.56 0.33 -9.56
N TRP A 408 25.30 -0.54 -8.58
CA TRP A 408 23.94 -0.84 -8.12
C TRP A 408 23.10 0.39 -7.69
N LEU A 409 23.72 1.52 -7.35
CA LEU A 409 23.00 2.77 -7.01
C LEU A 409 22.33 3.44 -8.22
N THR A 410 22.72 3.11 -9.45
CA THR A 410 22.14 3.68 -10.68
C THR A 410 20.86 2.98 -11.12
N ALA A 411 20.51 1.85 -10.50
CA ALA A 411 19.27 1.12 -10.74
C ALA A 411 18.03 1.87 -10.23
N GLU A 412 16.85 1.59 -10.79
CA GLU A 412 15.57 2.11 -10.27
C GLU A 412 15.23 1.56 -8.88
N ASP A 413 15.59 0.29 -8.62
CA ASP A 413 15.41 -0.40 -7.34
C ASP A 413 16.78 -0.86 -6.77
N PRO A 414 17.55 0.05 -6.13
CA PRO A 414 18.94 -0.21 -5.76
C PRO A 414 19.15 -1.39 -4.81
N PHE A 415 18.38 -1.51 -3.73
CA PHE A 415 18.62 -2.58 -2.74
C PHE A 415 18.23 -3.96 -3.26
N GLN A 416 17.16 -4.06 -4.05
CA GLN A 416 16.83 -5.29 -4.76
C GLN A 416 17.92 -5.64 -5.80
N CYS A 417 18.42 -4.64 -6.56
CA CYS A 417 19.51 -4.83 -7.52
C CYS A 417 20.78 -5.34 -6.83
N LEU A 418 21.16 -4.76 -5.69
CA LEU A 418 22.29 -5.21 -4.89
C LEU A 418 22.12 -6.67 -4.42
N ALA A 419 20.92 -7.04 -3.96
CA ALA A 419 20.61 -8.42 -3.57
C ALA A 419 20.85 -9.39 -4.75
N ALA A 420 20.36 -9.04 -5.94
CA ALA A 420 20.57 -9.82 -7.16
C ALA A 420 22.05 -9.87 -7.57
N CYS A 421 22.81 -8.77 -7.48
CA CYS A 421 24.24 -8.73 -7.74
C CYS A 421 25.01 -9.70 -6.83
N ILE A 422 24.69 -9.71 -5.53
CA ILE A 422 25.31 -10.61 -4.55
C ILE A 422 25.04 -12.07 -4.92
N ASN A 423 23.78 -12.44 -5.15
CA ASN A 423 23.42 -13.83 -5.44
C ASN A 423 23.95 -14.31 -6.80
N LEU A 424 23.95 -13.45 -7.83
CA LEU A 424 24.53 -13.79 -9.13
C LEU A 424 26.05 -13.95 -9.03
N SER A 425 26.72 -13.10 -8.25
CA SER A 425 28.17 -13.20 -8.04
C SER A 425 28.57 -14.51 -7.34
N GLU A 426 27.80 -14.93 -6.33
CA GLU A 426 27.98 -16.23 -5.66
C GLU A 426 27.79 -17.40 -6.65
N ALA A 427 26.75 -17.31 -7.49
CA ALA A 427 26.48 -18.32 -8.50
C ALA A 427 27.63 -18.45 -9.50
N LEU A 428 28.10 -17.35 -10.08
CA LEU A 428 29.11 -17.35 -11.13
C LEU A 428 30.53 -17.69 -10.65
N LYS A 429 30.83 -17.46 -9.36
CA LYS A 429 32.12 -17.87 -8.76
C LYS A 429 32.16 -19.33 -8.34
N SER A 430 31.00 -19.98 -8.22
CA SER A 430 30.91 -21.41 -7.94
C SER A 430 31.39 -22.21 -9.16
N ALA A 431 32.11 -23.31 -8.92
CA ALA A 431 32.45 -24.28 -9.97
C ALA A 431 31.20 -24.94 -10.58
N SER A 432 30.04 -24.84 -9.93
CA SER A 432 28.74 -25.31 -10.42
C SER A 432 27.66 -24.25 -10.15
N PRO A 433 27.50 -23.24 -11.02
CA PRO A 433 26.53 -22.16 -10.81
C PRO A 433 25.08 -22.63 -10.65
N HIS A 434 24.71 -23.72 -11.33
CA HIS A 434 23.34 -24.25 -11.32
C HIS A 434 22.94 -24.93 -10.01
N THR A 435 23.91 -25.32 -9.17
CA THR A 435 23.62 -25.98 -7.87
C THR A 435 23.60 -24.99 -6.72
N VAL A 436 23.97 -23.73 -6.95
CA VAL A 436 23.92 -22.68 -5.93
C VAL A 436 22.49 -22.46 -5.48
N ILE A 437 22.30 -22.47 -4.17
CA ILE A 437 21.00 -22.30 -3.53
C ILE A 437 20.68 -20.80 -3.50
N SER A 438 19.59 -20.42 -4.16
CA SER A 438 19.08 -19.06 -4.14
C SER A 438 17.82 -18.97 -3.28
N HIS A 439 17.76 -17.90 -2.51
CA HIS A 439 16.62 -17.53 -1.66
C HIS A 439 15.84 -16.34 -2.24
N LEU A 440 16.37 -15.73 -3.30
CA LEU A 440 15.80 -14.50 -3.83
C LEU A 440 14.45 -14.79 -4.52
N PRO A 441 13.42 -13.99 -4.20
CA PRO A 441 12.21 -13.95 -5.00
C PRO A 441 12.52 -13.27 -6.34
N ILE A 442 12.18 -13.93 -7.45
CA ILE A 442 12.24 -13.35 -8.80
C ILE A 442 10.89 -12.78 -9.14
N HIS A 443 10.87 -11.51 -9.57
CA HIS A 443 9.63 -10.76 -9.83
C HIS A 443 9.17 -10.90 -11.29
N GLN A 444 7.90 -11.24 -11.47
CA GLN A 444 7.22 -11.16 -12.76
C GLN A 444 6.07 -10.15 -12.64
N ASP A 445 6.20 -9.01 -13.33
CA ASP A 445 5.31 -7.85 -13.20
C ASP A 445 4.35 -7.74 -14.39
N GLY A 446 3.06 -7.49 -14.13
CA GLY A 446 2.09 -7.20 -15.19
C GLY A 446 2.41 -5.88 -15.90
N SER A 447 2.46 -5.88 -17.23
CA SER A 447 2.86 -4.71 -18.03
C SER A 447 1.98 -3.47 -17.80
N CYS A 448 0.67 -3.69 -17.73
CA CYS A 448 -0.31 -2.71 -17.24
C CYS A 448 -1.58 -3.48 -16.82
N ASN A 449 -1.53 -4.11 -15.65
CA ASN A 449 -2.50 -5.16 -15.27
C ASN A 449 -3.97 -4.73 -15.41
N GLY A 450 -4.30 -3.49 -15.03
CA GLY A 450 -5.66 -2.96 -15.21
C GLY A 450 -6.14 -2.95 -16.67
N LEU A 451 -5.27 -2.58 -17.63
CA LEU A 451 -5.60 -2.64 -19.05
C LEU A 451 -5.59 -4.07 -19.59
N GLN A 452 -4.73 -4.95 -19.07
CA GLN A 452 -4.74 -6.38 -19.42
C GLN A 452 -6.11 -7.00 -19.09
N HIS A 453 -6.63 -6.72 -17.90
CA HIS A 453 -7.95 -7.17 -17.48
C HIS A 453 -9.07 -6.59 -18.34
N TYR A 454 -9.04 -5.30 -18.72
CA TYR A 454 -10.04 -4.74 -19.63
C TYR A 454 -9.95 -5.29 -21.04
N ALA A 455 -8.74 -5.45 -21.59
CA ALA A 455 -8.53 -6.02 -22.92
C ALA A 455 -9.05 -7.47 -22.99
N ALA A 456 -8.88 -8.25 -21.92
CA ALA A 456 -9.43 -9.60 -21.82
C ALA A 456 -10.98 -9.62 -21.71
N LEU A 457 -11.57 -8.68 -20.97
CA LEU A 457 -13.04 -8.52 -20.91
C LEU A 457 -13.63 -8.10 -22.26
N GLY A 458 -12.98 -7.16 -22.96
CA GLY A 458 -13.44 -6.63 -24.24
C GLY A 458 -13.09 -7.51 -25.44
N ARG A 459 -12.12 -8.41 -25.31
CA ARG A 459 -11.63 -9.30 -26.39
C ARG A 459 -11.26 -8.58 -27.69
N HIS A 460 -10.67 -7.38 -27.60
CA HIS A 460 -10.18 -6.66 -28.77
C HIS A 460 -8.70 -6.91 -29.02
N SER A 461 -8.35 -7.46 -30.19
CA SER A 461 -6.98 -7.90 -30.50
C SER A 461 -5.94 -6.78 -30.49
N LYS A 462 -6.29 -5.56 -30.92
CA LYS A 462 -5.38 -4.41 -30.90
C LYS A 462 -5.03 -3.98 -29.46
N GLU A 463 -6.05 -3.88 -28.60
CA GLU A 463 -5.85 -3.57 -27.17
C GLU A 463 -5.07 -4.68 -26.47
N ALA A 464 -5.38 -5.94 -26.79
CA ALA A 464 -4.69 -7.12 -26.28
C ALA A 464 -3.19 -7.11 -26.63
N ALA A 465 -2.84 -6.80 -27.88
CA ALA A 465 -1.46 -6.70 -28.33
C ALA A 465 -0.70 -5.54 -27.65
N ALA A 466 -1.35 -4.39 -27.45
CA ALA A 466 -0.75 -3.23 -26.79
C ALA A 466 -0.32 -3.50 -25.33
N VAL A 467 -0.94 -4.49 -24.68
CA VAL A 467 -0.68 -4.86 -23.27
C VAL A 467 -0.11 -6.27 -23.09
N ASN A 468 0.54 -6.80 -24.14
CA ASN A 468 1.27 -8.07 -24.12
C ASN A 468 0.39 -9.30 -23.83
N LEU A 469 -0.90 -9.28 -24.16
CA LEU A 469 -1.72 -10.51 -24.19
C LEU A 469 -1.41 -11.36 -25.43
N VAL A 470 -0.85 -10.74 -26.48
CA VAL A 470 -0.40 -11.41 -27.71
C VAL A 470 1.12 -11.57 -27.66
N GLY A 471 1.63 -12.72 -28.11
CA GLY A 471 3.06 -12.97 -28.20
C GLY A 471 3.74 -12.07 -29.25
N ALA A 472 4.91 -11.53 -28.90
CA ALA A 472 5.72 -10.69 -29.76
C ALA A 472 7.22 -10.98 -29.52
N GLU A 473 8.10 -10.54 -30.43
CA GLU A 473 9.55 -10.72 -30.27
C GLU A 473 10.14 -9.86 -29.14
N LYS A 474 9.56 -8.68 -28.93
CA LYS A 474 9.92 -7.74 -27.86
C LYS A 474 8.67 -7.32 -27.08
N PRO A 475 8.80 -6.94 -25.80
CA PRO A 475 7.66 -6.47 -25.01
C PRO A 475 7.12 -5.15 -25.59
N SER A 476 5.80 -5.08 -25.76
CA SER A 476 5.10 -3.81 -26.06
C SER A 476 5.18 -2.88 -24.85
N ASP A 477 5.35 -1.58 -25.12
CA ASP A 477 5.36 -0.54 -24.09
C ASP A 477 4.24 0.46 -24.32
N VAL A 478 3.05 0.12 -23.83
CA VAL A 478 1.82 0.92 -23.92
C VAL A 478 2.03 2.39 -23.53
N TYR A 479 2.94 2.66 -22.59
CA TYR A 479 3.23 4.04 -22.15
C TYR A 479 3.98 4.83 -23.22
N SER A 480 4.92 4.21 -23.93
CA SER A 480 5.65 4.87 -25.03
C SER A 480 4.74 5.06 -26.24
N GLU A 481 3.85 4.10 -26.52
CA GLU A 481 2.85 4.24 -27.59
C GLU A 481 1.89 5.42 -27.30
N ILE A 482 1.37 5.52 -26.07
CA ILE A 482 0.55 6.66 -25.66
C ILE A 482 1.36 7.96 -25.68
N ALA A 483 2.61 7.96 -25.23
CA ALA A 483 3.48 9.14 -25.28
C ALA A 483 3.68 9.64 -26.72
N ALA A 484 3.92 8.72 -27.66
CA ALA A 484 4.04 9.04 -29.09
C ALA A 484 2.74 9.66 -29.62
N ARG A 485 1.58 9.07 -29.28
CA ARG A 485 0.28 9.62 -29.68
C ARG A 485 0.00 11.01 -29.09
N VAL A 486 0.35 11.22 -27.81
CA VAL A 486 0.26 12.54 -27.16
C VAL A 486 1.17 13.54 -27.87
N HIS A 487 2.40 13.15 -28.18
CA HIS A 487 3.36 13.98 -28.89
C HIS A 487 2.83 14.37 -30.29
N GLU A 488 2.22 13.46 -31.04
CA GLU A 488 1.61 13.76 -32.33
C GLU A 488 0.49 14.80 -32.22
N ILE A 489 -0.42 14.63 -31.26
CA ILE A 489 -1.53 15.57 -31.04
C ILE A 489 -0.99 16.95 -30.66
N ILE A 490 0.00 17.01 -29.76
CA ILE A 490 0.64 18.26 -29.33
C ILE A 490 1.38 18.92 -30.50
N ARG A 491 2.16 18.17 -31.29
CA ARG A 491 2.85 18.69 -32.48
C ARG A 491 1.87 19.25 -33.51
N ARG A 492 0.74 18.57 -33.74
CA ARG A 492 -0.31 19.07 -34.63
C ARG A 492 -0.90 20.38 -34.10
N ASP A 493 -1.18 20.45 -32.80
CA ASP A 493 -1.77 21.64 -32.19
C ASP A 493 -0.78 22.81 -32.09
N SER A 494 0.52 22.56 -31.96
CA SER A 494 1.57 23.59 -31.95
C SER A 494 1.75 24.29 -33.29
N ASN A 495 1.40 23.60 -34.39
CA ASN A 495 1.47 24.14 -35.75
C ASN A 495 0.23 24.98 -36.14
N LYS A 496 -0.80 25.03 -35.29
CA LYS A 496 -1.99 25.85 -35.52
C LYS A 496 -1.72 27.30 -35.14
N ASP A 497 -2.46 28.22 -35.76
CA ASP A 497 -2.39 29.65 -35.46
C ASP A 497 -2.93 29.92 -34.03
N PRO A 498 -2.13 30.54 -33.12
CA PRO A 498 -2.59 30.94 -31.79
C PRO A 498 -3.85 31.82 -31.77
N ALA A 499 -4.12 32.58 -32.85
CA ALA A 499 -5.33 33.40 -32.96
C ALA A 499 -6.61 32.55 -33.11
N THR A 500 -6.49 31.35 -33.68
CA THR A 500 -7.61 30.43 -33.92
C THR A 500 -7.66 29.26 -32.93
N ASN A 501 -6.51 28.89 -32.34
CA ASN A 501 -6.42 27.84 -31.33
C ASN A 501 -5.65 28.32 -30.08
N PRO A 502 -6.35 28.54 -28.94
CA PRO A 502 -5.71 29.00 -27.71
C PRO A 502 -4.74 27.96 -27.12
N HIS A 503 -4.79 26.71 -27.56
CA HIS A 503 -3.86 25.66 -27.12
C HIS A 503 -2.52 25.66 -27.89
N ALA A 504 -2.38 26.39 -28.99
CA ALA A 504 -1.16 26.37 -29.80
C ALA A 504 0.10 26.81 -29.01
N LEU A 505 -0.02 27.83 -28.16
CA LEU A 505 1.08 28.30 -27.32
C LEU A 505 1.46 27.28 -26.22
N LEU A 506 0.46 26.63 -25.61
CA LEU A 506 0.70 25.58 -24.62
C LEU A 506 1.35 24.35 -25.28
N ALA A 507 0.92 24.00 -26.48
CA ALA A 507 1.45 22.88 -27.24
C ALA A 507 2.92 23.11 -27.63
N LYS A 508 3.28 24.33 -28.08
CA LYS A 508 4.68 24.71 -28.34
C LYS A 508 5.55 24.58 -27.09
N ALA A 509 5.05 24.97 -25.91
CA ALA A 509 5.78 24.86 -24.66
C ALA A 509 5.93 23.42 -24.14
N LEU A 510 5.16 22.47 -24.67
CA LEU A 510 5.12 21.08 -24.19
C LEU A 510 5.77 20.08 -25.14
N ILE A 511 6.09 20.46 -26.38
CA ILE A 511 6.50 19.51 -27.42
C ILE A 511 7.71 18.67 -27.00
N ASP A 512 8.73 19.32 -26.41
CA ASP A 512 9.95 18.67 -25.93
C ASP A 512 9.82 18.09 -24.51
N GLU A 513 8.66 18.28 -23.88
CA GLU A 513 8.37 17.79 -22.52
C GLU A 513 7.69 16.42 -22.52
N VAL A 514 7.15 15.96 -23.65
CA VAL A 514 6.40 14.70 -23.73
C VAL A 514 7.35 13.51 -23.79
N ASP A 515 7.38 12.72 -22.74
CA ASP A 515 8.06 11.43 -22.70
C ASP A 515 7.21 10.36 -22.00
N ARG A 516 7.72 9.12 -22.02
CA ARG A 516 7.11 7.99 -21.32
C ARG A 516 6.86 8.29 -19.84
N LYS A 517 7.80 8.96 -19.15
CA LYS A 517 7.75 9.23 -17.71
C LYS A 517 6.62 10.21 -17.35
N LEU A 518 6.35 11.19 -18.22
CA LEU A 518 5.28 12.18 -18.08
C LEU A 518 3.90 11.50 -18.08
N VAL A 519 3.67 10.56 -19.01
CA VAL A 519 2.35 9.93 -19.20
C VAL A 519 2.13 8.69 -18.36
N LYS A 520 3.20 7.93 -18.02
CA LYS A 520 3.14 6.61 -17.33
C LYS A 520 2.20 6.63 -16.12
N GLN A 521 2.39 7.58 -15.20
CA GLN A 521 1.59 7.61 -13.97
C GLN A 521 0.11 7.90 -14.24
N THR A 522 -0.19 8.81 -15.16
CA THR A 522 -1.56 9.17 -15.52
C THR A 522 -2.28 8.00 -16.20
N VAL A 523 -1.60 7.30 -17.11
CA VAL A 523 -2.15 6.11 -17.77
C VAL A 523 -2.41 5.00 -16.75
N MET A 524 -1.40 4.67 -15.93
CA MET A 524 -1.50 3.64 -14.88
C MET A 524 -2.67 3.88 -13.92
N THR A 525 -2.93 5.13 -13.57
CA THR A 525 -3.93 5.45 -12.54
C THR A 525 -5.32 5.76 -13.10
N SER A 526 -5.43 6.11 -14.39
CA SER A 526 -6.72 6.37 -15.06
C SER A 526 -7.62 5.15 -15.08
N VAL A 527 -7.07 3.97 -15.38
CA VAL A 527 -7.81 2.69 -15.34
C VAL A 527 -8.30 2.30 -13.95
N TYR A 528 -7.67 2.88 -12.92
CA TYR A 528 -8.04 2.74 -11.52
C TYR A 528 -8.85 3.94 -10.99
N GLY A 529 -9.51 4.68 -11.89
CA GLY A 529 -10.53 5.67 -11.56
C GLY A 529 -9.98 7.03 -11.12
N VAL A 530 -8.75 7.37 -11.54
CA VAL A 530 -8.28 8.75 -11.38
C VAL A 530 -9.13 9.69 -12.22
N THR A 531 -9.60 10.75 -11.58
CA THR A 531 -10.35 11.82 -12.26
C THR A 531 -9.39 12.74 -13.02
N TYR A 532 -9.94 13.53 -13.96
CA TYR A 532 -9.18 14.57 -14.67
C TYR A 532 -8.34 15.46 -13.74
N VAL A 533 -8.89 15.88 -12.59
CA VAL A 533 -8.16 16.71 -11.62
C VAL A 533 -6.95 15.96 -11.05
N GLY A 534 -7.09 14.67 -10.77
CA GLY A 534 -5.99 13.82 -10.31
C GLY A 534 -4.94 13.59 -11.40
N ALA A 535 -5.35 13.37 -12.66
CA ALA A 535 -4.47 13.22 -13.80
C ALA A 535 -3.64 14.49 -14.05
N ARG A 536 -4.29 15.66 -14.04
CA ARG A 536 -3.62 16.97 -14.13
C ARG A 536 -2.57 17.14 -13.03
N GLU A 537 -2.91 16.81 -11.78
CA GLU A 537 -1.96 16.96 -10.67
C GLU A 537 -0.74 16.04 -10.80
N GLN A 538 -0.91 14.83 -11.33
CA GLN A 538 0.20 13.92 -11.60
C GLN A 538 1.12 14.47 -12.69
N ILE A 539 0.55 14.95 -13.81
CA ILE A 539 1.32 15.57 -14.89
C ILE A 539 2.02 16.84 -14.41
N LYS A 540 1.32 17.70 -13.65
CA LYS A 540 1.90 18.92 -13.08
C LYS A 540 3.15 18.60 -12.26
N ARG A 541 3.07 17.63 -11.36
CA ARG A 541 4.24 17.21 -10.56
C ARG A 541 5.40 16.72 -11.43
N ARG A 542 5.12 15.97 -12.51
CA ARG A 542 6.17 15.52 -13.44
C ARG A 542 6.81 16.67 -14.22
N LEU A 543 6.04 17.67 -14.64
CA LEU A 543 6.57 18.89 -15.25
C LEU A 543 7.38 19.73 -14.24
N GLU A 544 6.93 19.82 -12.99
CA GLU A 544 7.68 20.46 -11.89
C GLU A 544 9.03 19.77 -11.63
N GLU A 545 9.07 18.44 -11.69
CA GLU A 545 10.30 17.66 -11.54
C GLU A 545 11.32 17.94 -12.65
N LYS A 546 10.87 18.28 -13.87
CA LYS A 546 11.74 18.65 -14.99
C LYS A 546 12.30 20.06 -14.89
N GLY A 547 11.54 21.00 -14.32
CA GLY A 547 12.01 22.35 -14.02
C GLY A 547 12.13 23.31 -15.23
N HIS A 548 11.77 22.89 -16.44
CA HIS A 548 11.85 23.74 -17.64
C HIS A 548 10.76 24.83 -17.69
N ILE A 549 9.59 24.58 -17.09
CA ILE A 549 8.50 25.57 -16.96
C ILE A 549 8.51 26.15 -15.55
N THR A 550 9.04 27.37 -15.41
CA THR A 550 9.21 28.04 -14.11
C THR A 550 8.03 28.93 -13.71
N ASP A 551 7.21 29.37 -14.67
CA ASP A 551 5.99 30.12 -14.38
C ASP A 551 4.85 29.20 -13.92
N ASP A 552 4.38 29.39 -12.68
CA ASP A 552 3.36 28.55 -12.04
C ASP A 552 2.01 28.54 -12.79
N ARG A 553 1.63 29.67 -13.43
CA ARG A 553 0.35 29.78 -14.15
C ARG A 553 0.41 29.04 -15.47
N LEU A 554 1.51 29.18 -16.20
CA LEU A 554 1.79 28.46 -17.43
C LEU A 554 1.90 26.96 -17.14
N LEU A 555 2.65 26.56 -16.11
CA LEU A 555 2.78 25.18 -15.67
C LEU A 555 1.42 24.54 -15.37
N PHE A 556 0.54 25.25 -14.64
CA PHE A 556 -0.80 24.77 -14.36
C PHE A 556 -1.64 24.59 -15.64
N SER A 557 -1.55 25.55 -16.56
CA SER A 557 -2.30 25.53 -17.83
C SER A 557 -1.79 24.45 -18.78
N ALA A 558 -0.47 24.30 -18.89
CA ALA A 558 0.22 23.25 -19.62
C ALA A 558 -0.17 21.87 -19.08
N ALA A 559 -0.15 21.68 -17.76
CA ALA A 559 -0.59 20.44 -17.13
C ALA A 559 -2.08 20.12 -17.41
N CYS A 560 -2.95 21.13 -17.48
CA CYS A 560 -4.35 20.94 -17.86
C CYS A 560 -4.48 20.42 -19.30
N TYR A 561 -3.79 21.07 -20.24
CA TYR A 561 -3.83 20.68 -21.65
C TYR A 561 -3.23 19.28 -21.86
N ALA A 562 -2.01 19.03 -21.34
CA ALA A 562 -1.35 17.73 -21.42
C ALA A 562 -2.19 16.59 -20.82
N ALA A 563 -2.88 16.83 -19.70
CA ALA A 563 -3.78 15.84 -19.10
C ALA A 563 -4.99 15.52 -19.98
N LYS A 564 -5.59 16.52 -20.64
CA LYS A 564 -6.68 16.28 -21.60
C LYS A 564 -6.19 15.44 -22.76
N VAL A 565 -5.08 15.83 -23.39
CA VAL A 565 -4.51 15.12 -24.55
C VAL A 565 -4.14 13.69 -24.18
N THR A 566 -3.53 13.46 -23.00
CA THR A 566 -3.19 12.12 -22.52
C THR A 566 -4.42 11.23 -22.34
N LEU A 567 -5.50 11.75 -21.74
CA LEU A 567 -6.74 10.99 -21.56
C LEU A 567 -7.45 10.71 -22.89
N THR A 568 -7.38 11.65 -23.84
CA THR A 568 -7.90 11.44 -25.20
C THR A 568 -7.12 10.33 -25.91
N ALA A 569 -5.79 10.39 -25.92
CA ALA A 569 -4.93 9.37 -26.54
C ALA A 569 -5.16 7.98 -25.92
N LEU A 570 -5.30 7.89 -24.59
CA LEU A 570 -5.66 6.65 -23.91
C LEU A 570 -7.02 6.11 -24.37
N GLY A 571 -8.02 6.99 -24.50
CA GLY A 571 -9.35 6.60 -24.94
C GLY A 571 -9.42 6.19 -26.41
N GLU A 572 -8.60 6.76 -27.28
CA GLU A 572 -8.48 6.36 -28.69
C GLU A 572 -7.86 4.96 -28.83
N LEU A 573 -6.86 4.65 -27.99
CA LEU A 573 -6.17 3.35 -28.03
C LEU A 573 -6.97 2.23 -27.35
N PHE A 574 -7.71 2.54 -26.28
CA PHE A 574 -8.45 1.57 -25.45
C PHE A 574 -9.95 1.89 -25.41
N GLN A 575 -10.59 1.90 -26.58
CA GLN A 575 -12.00 2.21 -26.73
C GLN A 575 -12.89 1.15 -26.07
N ALA A 576 -12.59 -0.13 -26.21
CA ALA A 576 -13.37 -1.21 -25.61
C ALA A 576 -13.28 -1.19 -24.08
N ALA A 577 -12.07 -0.96 -23.54
CA ALA A 577 -11.91 -0.72 -22.10
C ALA A 577 -12.77 0.46 -21.63
N ARG A 578 -12.81 1.56 -22.40
CA ARG A 578 -13.62 2.74 -22.09
C ARG A 578 -15.11 2.45 -22.12
N ASP A 579 -15.57 1.66 -23.07
CA ASP A 579 -16.98 1.29 -23.20
C ASP A 579 -17.43 0.39 -22.03
N ILE A 580 -16.60 -0.57 -21.62
CA ILE A 580 -16.85 -1.38 -20.41
C ILE A 580 -16.86 -0.50 -19.15
N MET A 581 -15.90 0.42 -19.00
CA MET A 581 -15.89 1.37 -17.89
C MET A 581 -17.15 2.23 -17.85
N GLY A 582 -17.62 2.69 -19.01
CA GLY A 582 -18.88 3.42 -19.17
C GLY A 582 -20.08 2.59 -18.72
N TRP A 583 -20.19 1.37 -19.25
CA TRP A 583 -21.27 0.42 -18.93
C TRP A 583 -21.33 0.10 -17.43
N LEU A 584 -20.18 -0.19 -16.80
CA LEU A 584 -20.10 -0.39 -15.35
C LEU A 584 -20.60 0.87 -14.61
N GLY A 585 -20.11 2.05 -14.99
CA GLY A 585 -20.55 3.31 -14.40
C GLY A 585 -22.06 3.55 -14.51
N ASP A 586 -22.66 3.20 -15.64
CA ASP A 586 -24.09 3.39 -15.86
C ASP A 586 -24.93 2.36 -15.10
N CYS A 587 -24.49 1.10 -15.00
CA CYS A 587 -25.11 0.11 -14.09
C CYS A 587 -25.07 0.59 -12.63
N ALA A 588 -23.92 1.09 -12.18
CA ALA A 588 -23.78 1.65 -10.83
C ALA A 588 -24.68 2.87 -10.59
N LYS A 589 -24.92 3.69 -11.62
CA LYS A 589 -25.84 4.82 -11.54
C LYS A 589 -27.29 4.35 -11.36
N VAL A 590 -27.71 3.30 -12.06
CA VAL A 590 -29.06 2.72 -11.93
C VAL A 590 -29.30 2.25 -10.49
N ILE A 591 -28.41 1.43 -9.95
CA ILE A 591 -28.51 0.91 -8.57
C ILE A 591 -28.48 2.04 -7.54
N ALA A 592 -27.52 2.97 -7.68
CA ALA A 592 -27.35 4.03 -6.69
C ALA A 592 -28.47 5.08 -6.73
N SER A 593 -29.21 5.22 -7.82
CA SER A 593 -30.37 6.11 -7.89
C SER A 593 -31.53 5.64 -7.01
N GLU A 594 -31.62 4.33 -6.73
CA GLU A 594 -32.56 3.73 -5.76
C GLU A 594 -32.03 3.75 -4.31
N ASP A 595 -31.03 4.60 -4.04
CA ASP A 595 -30.33 4.70 -2.75
C ASP A 595 -29.69 3.38 -2.27
N GLN A 596 -29.39 2.46 -3.19
CA GLN A 596 -28.71 1.19 -2.89
C GLN A 596 -27.21 1.23 -3.23
N PRO A 597 -26.34 0.62 -2.43
CA PRO A 597 -24.92 0.50 -2.77
C PRO A 597 -24.71 -0.54 -3.87
N VAL A 598 -23.70 -0.35 -4.72
CA VAL A 598 -23.28 -1.39 -5.66
C VAL A 598 -22.64 -2.56 -4.89
N ARG A 599 -23.08 -3.77 -5.20
CA ARG A 599 -22.60 -5.03 -4.60
C ARG A 599 -22.40 -6.07 -5.69
N TRP A 600 -21.35 -6.87 -5.61
CA TRP A 600 -21.13 -8.01 -6.51
C TRP A 600 -20.35 -9.09 -5.80
N THR A 601 -20.32 -10.29 -6.38
CA THR A 601 -19.48 -11.40 -5.89
C THR A 601 -18.33 -11.59 -6.87
N THR A 602 -17.09 -11.73 -6.35
CA THR A 602 -15.94 -12.02 -7.23
C THR A 602 -16.03 -13.44 -7.79
N PRO A 603 -15.30 -13.77 -8.87
CA PRO A 603 -15.23 -15.14 -9.40
C PRO A 603 -14.77 -16.20 -8.38
N LEU A 604 -14.12 -15.79 -7.29
CA LEU A 604 -13.72 -16.67 -6.19
C LEU A 604 -14.72 -16.71 -5.03
N GLY A 605 -15.88 -16.08 -5.16
CA GLY A 605 -16.95 -16.11 -4.16
C GLY A 605 -16.85 -15.03 -3.07
N LEU A 606 -15.93 -14.06 -3.17
CA LEU A 606 -15.83 -12.98 -2.19
C LEU A 606 -16.97 -11.96 -2.41
N PRO A 607 -17.82 -11.68 -1.40
CA PRO A 607 -18.82 -10.63 -1.51
C PRO A 607 -18.15 -9.25 -1.38
N VAL A 608 -18.43 -8.35 -2.32
CA VAL A 608 -17.91 -6.99 -2.36
C VAL A 608 -19.05 -5.98 -2.27
N VAL A 609 -18.91 -5.00 -1.38
CA VAL A 609 -19.88 -3.90 -1.19
C VAL A 609 -19.15 -2.56 -1.22
N GLN A 610 -19.59 -1.63 -2.07
CA GLN A 610 -19.02 -0.28 -2.10
C GLN A 610 -19.48 0.57 -0.92
N PRO A 611 -18.57 1.07 -0.06
CA PRO A 611 -18.90 1.77 1.18
C PRO A 611 -19.08 3.29 0.96
N TYR A 612 -19.74 3.70 -0.13
CA TYR A 612 -19.82 5.10 -0.54
C TYR A 612 -21.17 5.73 -0.22
N TYR A 613 -21.27 6.23 1.01
CA TYR A 613 -22.44 6.93 1.54
C TYR A 613 -22.15 8.39 1.82
N LYS A 614 -23.19 9.23 1.82
CA LYS A 614 -23.09 10.65 2.19
C LYS A 614 -22.58 10.73 3.62
N THR A 615 -21.52 11.49 3.83
CA THR A 615 -20.94 11.62 5.18
C THR A 615 -21.83 12.53 6.03
N GLN A 616 -22.16 12.09 7.23
CA GLN A 616 -22.81 12.92 8.24
C GLN A 616 -21.77 13.41 9.24
N ARG A 617 -21.92 14.66 9.69
CA ARG A 617 -21.07 15.24 10.72
C ARG A 617 -21.63 14.84 12.08
N HIS A 618 -20.85 14.07 12.84
CA HIS A 618 -21.18 13.66 14.20
C HIS A 618 -20.32 14.43 15.19
N LEU A 619 -20.96 15.29 15.98
CA LEU A 619 -20.30 16.12 16.98
C LEU A 619 -20.22 15.37 18.32
N ILE A 620 -19.02 15.27 18.89
CA ILE A 620 -18.81 14.67 20.20
C ILE A 620 -18.16 15.70 21.11
N ARG A 621 -18.86 16.10 22.16
CA ARG A 621 -18.28 16.92 23.23
C ARG A 621 -17.37 16.03 24.08
N THR A 622 -16.10 16.40 24.14
CA THR A 622 -15.08 15.76 24.98
C THR A 622 -14.53 16.77 26.00
N SER A 623 -13.58 16.37 26.84
CA SER A 623 -12.99 17.27 27.84
C SER A 623 -12.08 18.34 27.21
N LEU A 624 -11.35 17.99 26.13
CA LEU A 624 -10.43 18.92 25.46
C LEU A 624 -11.11 19.84 24.44
N GLN A 625 -12.03 19.29 23.63
CA GLN A 625 -12.77 20.05 22.61
C GLN A 625 -14.04 19.33 22.12
N VAL A 626 -14.79 19.98 21.22
CA VAL A 626 -15.85 19.30 20.44
C VAL A 626 -15.24 18.71 19.17
N LEU A 627 -15.20 17.38 19.09
CA LEU A 627 -14.71 16.67 17.91
C LEU A 627 -15.81 16.63 16.85
N ALA A 628 -15.46 16.94 15.61
CA ALA A 628 -16.36 16.85 14.47
C ALA A 628 -15.98 15.66 13.59
N LEU A 629 -16.47 14.47 13.95
CA LEU A 629 -16.20 13.26 13.19
C LEU A 629 -17.07 13.18 11.94
N GLN A 630 -16.54 12.54 10.90
CA GLN A 630 -17.36 12.07 9.79
C GLN A 630 -17.83 10.64 10.09
N ARG A 631 -19.14 10.41 10.01
CA ARG A 631 -19.76 9.08 10.00
C ARG A 631 -20.36 8.81 8.64
N GLU A 632 -20.44 7.52 8.31
CA GLU A 632 -21.22 7.03 7.18
C GLU A 632 -22.70 7.38 7.47
N GLY A 633 -23.32 8.14 6.56
CA GLY A 633 -24.75 8.43 6.62
C GLY A 633 -25.58 7.28 6.03
N SER A 634 -26.90 7.45 5.99
CA SER A 634 -27.83 6.43 5.48
C SER A 634 -27.93 6.39 3.96
N SER A 635 -27.82 7.53 3.28
CA SER A 635 -28.02 7.63 1.83
C SER A 635 -26.70 7.49 1.04
N VAL A 636 -26.75 6.83 -0.11
CA VAL A 636 -25.59 6.58 -0.97
C VAL A 636 -25.12 7.84 -1.69
N GLN A 637 -23.83 7.89 -2.03
CA GLN A 637 -23.27 8.91 -2.92
C GLN A 637 -23.28 8.41 -4.37
N VAL A 638 -24.37 8.66 -5.10
CA VAL A 638 -24.56 8.24 -6.51
C VAL A 638 -23.34 8.50 -7.37
N ARG A 639 -22.83 9.75 -7.35
CA ARG A 639 -21.65 10.12 -8.15
C ARG A 639 -20.43 9.27 -7.81
N LYS A 640 -20.20 8.98 -6.52
CA LYS A 640 -19.03 8.23 -6.06
C LYS A 640 -19.17 6.74 -6.37
N GLN A 641 -20.36 6.16 -6.17
CA GLN A 641 -20.70 4.78 -6.59
C GLN A 641 -20.40 4.58 -8.09
N ARG A 642 -20.93 5.47 -8.94
CA ARG A 642 -20.68 5.45 -10.39
C ARG A 642 -19.19 5.49 -10.74
N THR A 643 -18.47 6.50 -10.25
CA THR A 643 -17.06 6.70 -10.65
C THR A 643 -16.10 5.66 -10.07
N ALA A 644 -16.46 5.02 -8.96
CA ALA A 644 -15.60 4.08 -8.27
C ALA A 644 -15.91 2.62 -8.62
N PHE A 645 -17.01 2.32 -9.31
CA PHE A 645 -17.31 0.95 -9.68
C PHE A 645 -16.32 0.33 -10.66
N PRO A 646 -16.01 0.94 -11.82
CA PRO A 646 -15.04 0.36 -12.75
C PRO A 646 -13.69 0.01 -12.12
N PRO A 647 -13.02 0.90 -11.36
CA PRO A 647 -11.73 0.56 -10.77
C PRO A 647 -11.83 -0.45 -9.63
N ASN A 648 -12.91 -0.45 -8.85
CA ASN A 648 -13.08 -1.44 -7.79
C ASN A 648 -13.37 -2.83 -8.37
N PHE A 649 -14.11 -2.90 -9.48
CA PHE A 649 -14.39 -4.15 -10.17
C PHE A 649 -13.11 -4.76 -10.75
N VAL A 650 -12.31 -4.00 -11.51
CA VAL A 650 -11.04 -4.51 -12.05
C VAL A 650 -10.03 -4.87 -10.96
N HIS A 651 -9.94 -4.10 -9.87
CA HIS A 651 -9.13 -4.51 -8.72
C HIS A 651 -9.57 -5.85 -8.11
N SER A 652 -10.86 -6.19 -8.19
CA SER A 652 -11.38 -7.45 -7.69
C SER A 652 -11.07 -8.63 -8.61
N LEU A 653 -10.98 -8.40 -9.93
CA LEU A 653 -10.54 -9.39 -10.90
C LEU A 653 -9.03 -9.65 -10.79
N ASP A 654 -8.23 -8.60 -10.66
CA ASP A 654 -6.79 -8.67 -10.34
C ASP A 654 -6.53 -9.47 -9.06
N GLY A 655 -7.22 -9.12 -7.96
CA GLY A 655 -7.13 -9.89 -6.72
C GLY A 655 -7.52 -11.36 -6.90
N SER A 656 -8.54 -11.64 -7.71
CA SER A 656 -8.97 -13.01 -8.02
C SER A 656 -7.92 -13.79 -8.82
N HIS A 657 -7.32 -13.16 -9.84
CA HIS A 657 -6.26 -13.77 -10.65
C HIS A 657 -5.01 -14.08 -9.82
N MET A 658 -4.57 -13.15 -8.97
CA MET A 658 -3.46 -13.37 -8.02
C MET A 658 -3.77 -14.53 -7.07
N MET A 659 -4.98 -14.59 -6.50
CA MET A 659 -5.37 -15.67 -5.58
C MET A 659 -5.46 -17.03 -6.29
N MET A 660 -6.00 -17.10 -7.51
CA MET A 660 -6.03 -18.31 -8.33
C MET A 660 -4.62 -18.80 -8.63
N THR A 661 -3.72 -17.88 -9.00
CA THR A 661 -2.30 -18.18 -9.28
C THR A 661 -1.60 -18.66 -8.02
N ALA A 662 -1.80 -18.02 -6.88
CA ALA A 662 -1.20 -18.42 -5.61
C ALA A 662 -1.57 -19.87 -5.23
N VAL A 663 -2.87 -20.23 -5.33
CA VAL A 663 -3.34 -21.58 -5.03
C VAL A 663 -2.74 -22.60 -6.00
N ALA A 664 -2.73 -22.30 -7.30
CA ALA A 664 -2.14 -23.20 -8.30
C ALA A 664 -0.62 -23.38 -8.12
N CYS A 665 0.11 -22.32 -7.77
CA CYS A 665 1.52 -22.39 -7.43
C CYS A 665 1.76 -23.28 -6.20
N ARG A 666 0.95 -23.15 -5.14
CA ARG A 666 1.02 -24.05 -3.97
C ARG A 666 0.85 -25.51 -4.38
N ASP A 667 -0.17 -25.79 -5.19
CA ASP A 667 -0.50 -27.16 -5.61
C ASP A 667 0.61 -27.77 -6.50
N ALA A 668 1.38 -26.92 -7.17
CA ALA A 668 2.58 -27.29 -7.93
C ALA A 668 3.89 -27.28 -7.11
N ASP A 669 3.81 -27.12 -5.78
CA ASP A 669 4.96 -26.99 -4.86
C ASP A 669 5.88 -25.79 -5.16
N LEU A 670 5.30 -24.64 -5.51
CA LEU A 670 6.02 -23.37 -5.64
C LEU A 670 5.84 -22.51 -4.39
N ARG A 671 6.87 -21.71 -4.07
CA ARG A 671 6.71 -20.60 -3.12
C ARG A 671 6.19 -19.39 -3.88
N PHE A 672 5.12 -18.80 -3.35
CA PHE A 672 4.46 -17.68 -3.99
C PHE A 672 4.40 -16.49 -3.04
N ALA A 673 4.75 -15.32 -3.55
CA ALA A 673 4.42 -14.03 -2.95
C ALA A 673 3.79 -13.13 -4.01
N GLY A 674 2.81 -12.32 -3.60
CA GLY A 674 2.08 -11.43 -4.49
C GLY A 674 2.12 -10.00 -3.98
N VAL A 675 2.65 -9.09 -4.80
CA VAL A 675 2.55 -7.65 -4.60
C VAL A 675 1.52 -7.10 -5.58
N HIS A 676 0.26 -7.47 -5.37
CA HIS A 676 -0.85 -7.15 -6.26
C HIS A 676 -0.58 -7.67 -7.68
N ASP A 677 -0.12 -6.83 -8.59
CA ASP A 677 0.15 -7.11 -10.00
C ASP A 677 1.58 -7.61 -10.28
N SER A 678 2.31 -8.02 -9.25
CA SER A 678 3.65 -8.59 -9.34
C SER A 678 3.72 -9.91 -8.59
N PHE A 679 4.09 -10.98 -9.28
CA PHE A 679 4.08 -12.36 -8.75
C PHE A 679 5.50 -12.89 -8.62
N TRP A 680 5.83 -13.43 -7.46
CA TRP A 680 7.20 -13.79 -7.10
C TRP A 680 7.31 -15.26 -6.71
N THR A 681 8.39 -15.89 -7.16
CA THR A 681 8.78 -17.27 -6.82
C THR A 681 10.31 -17.41 -6.85
N HIS A 682 10.85 -18.57 -6.50
CA HIS A 682 12.28 -18.87 -6.67
C HIS A 682 12.67 -18.86 -8.16
N ALA A 683 13.89 -18.45 -8.46
CA ALA A 683 14.37 -18.36 -9.85
C ALA A 683 14.19 -19.65 -10.66
N ARG A 684 14.44 -20.82 -10.06
CA ARG A 684 14.25 -22.13 -10.69
C ARG A 684 12.82 -22.38 -11.14
N ASP A 685 11.86 -21.81 -10.43
CA ASP A 685 10.43 -22.08 -10.61
C ASP A 685 9.74 -20.99 -11.46
N ALA A 686 10.49 -19.98 -11.91
CA ALA A 686 9.97 -18.82 -12.62
C ALA A 686 9.27 -19.20 -13.95
N ASP A 687 9.78 -20.17 -14.69
CA ASP A 687 9.12 -20.67 -15.92
C ASP A 687 7.76 -21.30 -15.62
N LEU A 688 7.70 -22.15 -14.58
CA LEU A 688 6.48 -22.86 -14.21
C LEU A 688 5.44 -21.88 -13.66
N MET A 689 5.85 -20.92 -12.82
CA MET A 689 4.95 -19.85 -12.38
C MET A 689 4.43 -19.02 -13.57
N ASN A 690 5.30 -18.68 -14.53
CA ASN A 690 4.91 -17.91 -15.72
C ASN A 690 3.88 -18.65 -16.58
N ARG A 691 3.99 -19.98 -16.67
CA ARG A 691 2.97 -20.81 -17.31
C ARG A 691 1.66 -20.80 -16.50
N ILE A 692 1.73 -21.07 -15.20
CA ILE A 692 0.55 -21.12 -14.31
C ILE A 692 -0.22 -19.79 -14.33
N LEU A 693 0.47 -18.65 -14.25
CA LEU A 693 -0.20 -17.34 -14.25
C LEU A 693 -0.97 -17.08 -15.54
N ARG A 694 -0.47 -17.55 -16.70
CA ARG A 694 -1.16 -17.44 -18.00
C ARG A 694 -2.36 -18.36 -18.05
N GLU A 695 -2.20 -19.61 -17.61
CA GLU A 695 -3.28 -20.59 -17.53
C GLU A 695 -4.42 -20.08 -16.63
N LYS A 696 -4.11 -19.53 -15.46
CA LYS A 696 -5.13 -19.00 -14.53
C LYS A 696 -5.77 -17.71 -15.04
N PHE A 697 -5.07 -16.89 -15.82
CA PHE A 697 -5.66 -15.73 -16.48
C PHE A 697 -6.68 -16.15 -17.53
N VAL A 698 -6.33 -17.13 -18.39
CA VAL A 698 -7.23 -17.69 -19.40
C VAL A 698 -8.43 -18.39 -18.74
N GLU A 699 -8.21 -19.17 -17.68
CA GLU A 699 -9.29 -19.79 -16.89
C GLU A 699 -10.28 -18.75 -16.36
N LEU A 700 -9.78 -17.64 -15.79
CA LEU A 700 -10.61 -16.56 -15.26
C LEU A 700 -11.48 -15.93 -16.36
N TYR A 701 -10.90 -15.61 -17.52
CA TYR A 701 -11.57 -14.89 -18.61
C TYR A 701 -12.37 -15.76 -19.58
N ASN A 702 -12.26 -17.09 -19.45
CA ASN A 702 -13.20 -18.02 -20.05
C ASN A 702 -14.56 -18.05 -19.31
N MET A 703 -14.63 -17.53 -18.08
CA MET A 703 -15.90 -17.32 -17.40
C MET A 703 -16.65 -16.13 -18.02
N PRO A 704 -17.99 -16.18 -18.12
CA PRO A 704 -18.81 -15.08 -18.63
C PRO A 704 -18.98 -13.97 -17.57
N ILE A 705 -17.88 -13.30 -17.20
CA ILE A 705 -17.80 -12.40 -16.05
C ILE A 705 -18.80 -11.24 -16.13
N LEU A 706 -18.93 -10.58 -17.28
CA LEU A 706 -19.84 -9.43 -17.41
C LEU A 706 -21.31 -9.87 -17.52
N GLU A 707 -21.58 -11.02 -18.13
CA GLU A 707 -22.91 -11.63 -18.19
C GLU A 707 -23.36 -12.01 -16.78
N ASN A 708 -22.55 -12.75 -16.03
CA ASN A 708 -22.85 -13.14 -14.66
C ASN A 708 -23.11 -11.90 -13.79
N LEU A 709 -22.31 -10.83 -13.96
CA LEU A 709 -22.53 -9.58 -13.25
C LEU A 709 -23.88 -8.93 -13.61
N LEU A 710 -24.25 -8.92 -14.89
CA LEU A 710 -25.52 -8.37 -15.34
C LEU A 710 -26.71 -9.21 -14.85
N GLU A 711 -26.61 -10.53 -14.91
CA GLU A 711 -27.61 -11.47 -14.40
C GLU A 711 -27.78 -11.32 -12.88
N ASP A 712 -26.70 -11.20 -12.12
CA ASP A 712 -26.72 -10.93 -10.68
C ASP A 712 -27.44 -9.61 -10.37
N PHE A 713 -27.20 -8.56 -11.16
CA PHE A 713 -27.88 -7.28 -11.01
C PHE A 713 -29.37 -7.36 -11.35
N GLN A 714 -29.74 -8.04 -12.43
CA GLN A 714 -31.13 -8.24 -12.82
C GLN A 714 -31.89 -9.08 -11.78
N THR A 715 -31.24 -10.10 -11.23
CA THR A 715 -31.81 -10.96 -10.18
C THR A 715 -31.97 -10.19 -8.86
N SER A 716 -30.97 -9.38 -8.49
CA SER A 716 -31.01 -8.58 -7.25
C SER A 716 -31.97 -7.39 -7.34
N TYR A 717 -32.21 -6.88 -8.56
CA TYR A 717 -33.01 -5.69 -8.81
C TYR A 717 -33.98 -5.92 -10.00
N PRO A 718 -34.99 -6.80 -9.86
CA PRO A 718 -35.84 -7.24 -10.97
C PRO A 718 -36.73 -6.12 -11.55
N THR A 719 -36.94 -5.03 -10.81
CA THR A 719 -37.68 -3.86 -11.27
C THR A 719 -36.84 -2.85 -12.04
N LEU A 720 -35.50 -2.96 -12.00
CA LEU A 720 -34.59 -2.03 -12.64
C LEU A 720 -34.18 -2.51 -14.03
N LYS A 721 -34.07 -1.56 -14.97
CA LYS A 721 -33.58 -1.82 -16.32
C LYS A 721 -32.11 -1.44 -16.44
N PHE A 722 -31.27 -2.42 -16.74
CA PHE A 722 -29.84 -2.24 -16.93
C PHE A 722 -29.49 -2.07 -18.41
N PRO A 723 -28.45 -1.29 -18.76
CA PRO A 723 -27.97 -1.18 -20.13
C PRO A 723 -27.45 -2.54 -20.63
N SER A 724 -27.61 -2.80 -21.93
CA SER A 724 -27.04 -3.99 -22.58
C SER A 724 -25.52 -4.01 -22.48
N LEU A 725 -24.94 -5.20 -22.51
CA LEU A 725 -23.49 -5.37 -22.53
C LEU A 725 -22.87 -4.65 -23.74
N PRO A 726 -21.67 -4.07 -23.58
CA PRO A 726 -20.92 -3.55 -24.72
C PRO A 726 -20.51 -4.69 -25.66
N GLU A 727 -20.33 -4.36 -26.93
CA GLU A 727 -19.85 -5.29 -27.95
C GLU A 727 -18.46 -5.82 -27.56
N ARG A 728 -18.22 -7.12 -27.81
CA ARG A 728 -16.91 -7.74 -27.62
C ARG A 728 -16.27 -8.00 -28.97
N GLY A 729 -14.96 -7.85 -29.02
CA GLY A 729 -14.17 -8.35 -30.13
C GLY A 729 -14.06 -9.88 -30.13
N ASN A 730 -13.22 -10.38 -31.03
CA ASN A 730 -13.01 -11.78 -31.33
C ASN A 730 -11.61 -12.30 -30.95
N PHE A 731 -10.89 -11.60 -30.07
CA PHE A 731 -9.58 -12.03 -29.60
C PHE A 731 -9.68 -13.41 -28.91
N ASP A 732 -8.83 -14.35 -29.35
CA ASP A 732 -8.71 -15.66 -28.73
C ASP A 732 -7.82 -15.59 -27.49
N LEU A 733 -8.42 -15.79 -26.32
CA LEU A 733 -7.71 -15.80 -25.04
C LEU A 733 -6.60 -16.87 -24.98
N GLN A 734 -6.66 -17.92 -25.80
CA GLN A 734 -5.62 -18.95 -25.85
C GLN A 734 -4.26 -18.39 -26.32
N GLU A 735 -4.24 -17.27 -27.05
CA GLU A 735 -2.99 -16.60 -27.44
C GLU A 735 -2.16 -16.14 -26.23
N VAL A 736 -2.82 -15.85 -25.09
CA VAL A 736 -2.14 -15.44 -23.84
C VAL A 736 -1.17 -16.52 -23.37
N LEU A 737 -1.50 -17.81 -23.56
CA LEU A 737 -0.64 -18.93 -23.17
C LEU A 737 0.72 -18.92 -23.88
N ARG A 738 0.79 -18.29 -25.05
CA ARG A 738 2.01 -18.18 -25.87
C ARG A 738 2.70 -16.83 -25.72
N SER A 739 2.13 -15.89 -24.98
CA SER A 739 2.74 -14.57 -24.76
C SER A 739 3.88 -14.67 -23.74
N PRO A 740 5.15 -14.46 -24.14
CA PRO A 740 6.28 -14.54 -23.20
C PRO A 740 6.34 -13.32 -22.27
N TYR A 741 5.83 -12.16 -22.72
CA TYR A 741 5.94 -10.87 -22.02
C TYR A 741 4.63 -10.43 -21.34
N PHE A 742 3.67 -11.34 -21.17
CA PHE A 742 2.42 -11.04 -20.45
C PHE A 742 2.71 -10.49 -19.03
N PHE A 743 3.63 -11.15 -18.32
CA PHE A 743 4.22 -10.70 -17.06
C PHE A 743 5.76 -10.72 -17.21
N ASN A 744 6.37 -9.53 -17.04
CA ASN A 744 7.74 -9.08 -17.38
C ASN A 744 8.24 -9.37 -18.80
#